data_AF-A0A4Y9JUW1-F1
#
_entry.id   AF-A0A4Y9JUW1-F1
#
_cell.length_a   1.000
_cell.length_b   1.000
_cell.length_c   1.000
_cell.angle_alpha   90.00
_cell.angle_beta   90.00
_cell.angle_gamma   90.00
#
_symmetry.space_group_name_H-M   'P 1'
#
loop_
_entity.id
_entity.type
_entity.pdbx_description
1 polymer ?
#
loop_
_entity_poly.entity_id
_entity_poly.type
_entity_poly.pdbx_seq_one_letter_code
_entity_poly.pdbx_strand_id
1 'polypeptide(L)'
;MTLQQIIREYQLGLLFQQGSFGLEKEGQRVDEQGNIVTTPHPKAFGSRRFHPYIQTDFAESQLELITPPNAKLEDSYRWLSAIHEVVLRSLPEDEYLFPLSMPAGLPPETAIKVAQLDNPDDVAYREHLVAVYGKTKQMVSGIHYNFQLSPEFIRTIFPLQTDFADPIAFQNAIYMKLATNFLRYQWVLVYLLAASPTVEWQYFGGNAPLAAGQLVRSLRSSQYGYVNKPHIQVNHNSLADYVESLERLVAEGELIAEKEYYSNVRLRGAARVRTLLEKGVQYAEFRLFDLNPFSPYGIELTDAKFVHLFLLLMLWLDETADQHGVDLGKARLNQVALEYPLAETAFKAEGEALLTQLLAMLNDIHASEQDQQLVREKLAQFADPSQTIGGKMANALTQAGGYQAFGANLARQYKAQAFERFYALSAFDNMELSTQALLFDAIQQGINVEILDENDQFLALKFGDHLEYVKNGNMTSQDQYISPLIMENKVVTKKVLAKAGFNVPSSVEFTRADEAIAHYGLFEGKAVVIKPKSTNYGLGITIFQQGVSNRQDFAKAVEIAFREDKEIMVEDYLVGTEYRFFVLGDQTLAVLLRVPANVIGDGVHSVRELVALKNADPLRGDGSRSPLKKIALGEIELLQLKEQGLTPDSVPGKDQRVQLRANSNISTGGDSIDMTDEMHESYKQLAVGIANAMGAKVCGVDLIIPNLKQAAEPNLNSWGVIEANFNPMMMMHIFPYQGKSRRLTRDVIKMLFPEWV
;
A
#
# COMPACT_ATOMS: atom_id res chain seq x y z
N MET A 1 44.70 4.60 1.21
CA MET A 1 43.97 5.16 0.05
C MET A 1 42.71 5.84 0.57
N THR A 2 42.31 6.98 0.01
CA THR A 2 41.02 7.60 0.40
C THR A 2 39.86 6.75 -0.12
N LEU A 3 38.65 6.91 0.46
CA LEU A 3 37.46 6.16 0.04
C LEU A 3 37.17 6.36 -1.46
N GLN A 4 37.28 7.59 -1.95
CA GLN A 4 37.13 7.91 -3.37
C GLN A 4 38.14 7.13 -4.24
N GLN A 5 39.42 7.08 -3.83
CA GLN A 5 40.45 6.36 -4.55
C GLN A 5 40.15 4.85 -4.60
N ILE A 6 39.71 4.28 -3.49
CA ILE A 6 39.30 2.86 -3.42
C ILE A 6 38.13 2.60 -4.37
N ILE A 7 37.08 3.45 -4.35
CA ILE A 7 35.92 3.25 -5.21
C ILE A 7 36.31 3.33 -6.70
N ARG A 8 37.16 4.28 -7.08
CA ARG A 8 37.64 4.44 -8.47
C ARG A 8 38.52 3.28 -8.91
N GLU A 9 39.51 2.90 -8.11
CA GLU A 9 40.49 1.85 -8.46
C GLU A 9 39.82 0.48 -8.59
N TYR A 10 38.90 0.16 -7.69
CA TYR A 10 38.22 -1.14 -7.64
C TYR A 10 36.84 -1.12 -8.30
N GLN A 11 36.48 -0.03 -8.99
CA GLN A 11 35.22 0.12 -9.73
C GLN A 11 33.97 -0.16 -8.89
N LEU A 12 33.96 0.28 -7.63
CA LEU A 12 32.89 -0.02 -6.66
C LEU A 12 31.70 0.93 -6.76
N GLY A 13 31.57 1.70 -7.84
CA GLY A 13 30.55 2.73 -8.01
C GLY A 13 29.11 2.21 -7.89
N LEU A 14 28.83 1.03 -8.44
CA LEU A 14 27.52 0.38 -8.31
C LEU A 14 27.23 -0.06 -6.87
N LEU A 15 28.23 -0.65 -6.20
CA LEU A 15 28.09 -1.14 -4.84
C LEU A 15 27.97 0.01 -3.83
N PHE A 16 28.63 1.14 -4.09
CA PHE A 16 28.54 2.36 -3.29
C PHE A 16 27.12 2.96 -3.28
N GLN A 17 26.36 2.78 -4.36
CA GLN A 17 24.98 3.24 -4.45
C GLN A 17 23.98 2.34 -3.71
N GLN A 18 24.38 1.13 -3.31
CA GLN A 18 23.48 0.18 -2.66
C GLN A 18 23.35 0.46 -1.16
N GLY A 19 22.13 0.26 -0.66
CA GLY A 19 21.82 0.40 0.75
C GLY A 19 20.46 -0.16 1.10
N SER A 20 20.01 0.13 2.32
CA SER A 20 18.64 -0.10 2.75
C SER A 20 18.04 1.23 3.20
N PHE A 21 16.78 1.43 2.83
CA PHE A 21 16.06 2.68 2.99
C PHE A 21 14.81 2.42 3.82
N GLY A 22 14.52 3.32 4.76
CA GLY A 22 13.25 3.39 5.47
C GLY A 22 12.78 4.82 5.54
N LEU A 23 11.47 5.03 5.53
CA LEU A 23 10.86 6.35 5.67
C LEU A 23 9.89 6.33 6.84
N GLU A 24 9.92 7.38 7.63
CA GLU A 24 8.93 7.66 8.66
C GLU A 24 8.30 9.01 8.30
N LYS A 25 6.97 9.08 8.30
CA LYS A 25 6.23 10.30 7.98
C LYS A 25 5.25 10.58 9.10
N GLU A 26 5.45 11.70 9.78
CA GLU A 26 4.51 12.19 10.77
C GLU A 26 3.43 13.04 10.08
N GLY A 27 2.23 13.10 10.64
CA GLY A 27 1.16 13.96 10.15
C GLY A 27 0.01 14.07 11.12
N GLN A 28 -0.58 15.26 11.21
CA GLN A 28 -1.68 15.52 12.13
C GLN A 28 -3.03 15.16 11.51
N ARG A 29 -3.87 14.48 12.28
CA ARG A 29 -5.29 14.37 11.98
C ARG A 29 -5.96 15.72 12.23
N VAL A 30 -6.70 16.18 11.23
CA VAL A 30 -7.39 17.48 11.25
C VAL A 30 -8.83 17.34 10.78
N ASP A 31 -9.68 18.28 11.15
CA ASP A 31 -11.02 18.42 10.58
C ASP A 31 -10.96 19.01 9.14
N GLU A 32 -12.13 19.16 8.51
CA GLU A 32 -12.23 19.76 7.19
C GLU A 32 -11.65 21.18 7.13
N GLN A 33 -11.69 21.96 8.22
CA GLN A 33 -11.15 23.31 8.25
C GLN A 33 -9.63 23.33 8.53
N GLY A 34 -9.00 22.19 8.75
CA GLY A 34 -7.58 22.07 9.07
C GLY A 34 -7.26 22.29 10.55
N ASN A 35 -8.25 22.27 11.45
CA ASN A 35 -7.99 22.31 12.89
C ASN A 35 -7.61 20.92 13.38
N ILE A 36 -6.65 20.84 14.30
CA ILE A 36 -6.21 19.56 14.86
C ILE A 36 -7.33 18.93 15.68
N VAL A 37 -7.65 17.66 15.37
CA VAL A 37 -8.68 16.93 16.12
C VAL A 37 -8.18 16.54 17.50
N THR A 38 -9.11 16.37 18.44
CA THR A 38 -8.84 15.84 19.79
C THR A 38 -9.51 14.49 20.02
N THR A 39 -9.93 13.84 18.94
CA THR A 39 -10.54 12.51 18.93
C THR A 39 -9.50 11.42 19.23
N PRO A 40 -9.90 10.27 19.77
CA PRO A 40 -8.99 9.13 19.98
C PRO A 40 -8.38 8.61 18.67
N HIS A 41 -7.29 7.83 18.78
CA HIS A 41 -6.75 7.08 17.65
C HIS A 41 -7.84 6.20 17.01
N PRO A 42 -7.98 6.17 15.67
CA PRO A 42 -9.06 5.44 15.01
C PRO A 42 -9.05 3.94 15.33
N LYS A 43 -10.21 3.41 15.74
CA LYS A 43 -10.39 1.99 16.06
C LYS A 43 -10.28 1.05 14.86
N ALA A 44 -10.22 1.61 13.64
CA ALA A 44 -10.02 0.83 12.42
C ALA A 44 -8.60 0.25 12.33
N PHE A 45 -7.61 0.91 12.94
CA PHE A 45 -6.23 0.45 12.95
C PHE A 45 -6.00 -0.65 13.98
N GLY A 46 -5.01 -1.51 13.71
CA GLY A 46 -4.51 -2.48 14.67
C GLY A 46 -3.91 -1.82 15.91
N SER A 47 -3.62 -2.62 16.95
CA SER A 47 -3.09 -2.06 18.20
C SER A 47 -1.69 -1.49 18.02
N ARG A 48 -1.51 -0.24 18.48
CA ARG A 48 -0.22 0.47 18.51
C ARG A 48 0.88 -0.30 19.25
N ARG A 49 0.53 -1.26 20.12
CA ARG A 49 1.51 -2.10 20.83
C ARG A 49 2.39 -2.93 19.90
N PHE A 50 1.86 -3.31 18.73
CA PHE A 50 2.57 -4.16 17.78
C PHE A 50 2.59 -3.59 16.36
N HIS A 51 1.80 -2.56 16.07
CA HIS A 51 1.61 -2.06 14.71
C HIS A 51 2.92 -1.52 14.11
N PRO A 52 3.46 -2.13 13.05
CA PRO A 52 4.76 -1.73 12.49
C PRO A 52 4.64 -0.50 11.58
N TYR A 53 3.47 -0.25 10.99
CA TYR A 53 3.30 0.78 9.94
C TYR A 53 2.61 2.08 10.35
N ILE A 54 1.71 2.05 11.33
CA ILE A 54 0.85 3.17 11.69
C ILE A 54 0.86 3.28 13.21
N GLN A 55 1.47 4.34 13.70
CA GLN A 55 1.58 4.65 15.12
C GLN A 55 1.13 6.09 15.38
N THR A 56 1.40 6.55 16.60
CA THR A 56 1.29 7.95 17.00
C THR A 56 2.60 8.36 17.65
N ASP A 57 3.14 9.51 17.28
CA ASP A 57 4.38 10.03 17.87
C ASP A 57 4.10 10.62 19.27
N PHE A 58 4.08 11.95 19.42
CA PHE A 58 3.85 12.59 20.70
C PHE A 58 2.37 12.70 21.07
N ALA A 59 1.54 13.20 20.14
CA ALA A 59 0.12 13.46 20.38
C ALA A 59 -0.79 12.38 19.79
N GLU A 60 -1.96 12.19 20.39
CA GLU A 60 -2.98 11.23 19.90
C GLU A 60 -3.47 11.59 18.49
N SER A 61 -3.41 12.88 18.12
CA SER A 61 -3.75 13.38 16.80
C SER A 61 -2.60 13.30 15.79
N GLN A 62 -1.36 13.05 16.23
CA GLN A 62 -0.18 13.02 15.37
C GLN A 62 0.15 11.58 15.00
N LEU A 63 -0.29 11.17 13.82
CA LEU A 63 0.04 9.86 13.28
C LEU A 63 1.49 9.81 12.82
N GLU A 64 2.09 8.64 12.93
CA GLU A 64 3.41 8.33 12.39
C GLU A 64 3.29 7.11 11.47
N LEU A 65 3.67 7.28 10.20
CA LEU A 65 3.60 6.27 9.16
C LEU A 65 5.00 5.75 8.89
N ILE A 66 5.25 4.46 9.14
CA ILE A 66 6.58 3.86 9.14
C ILE A 66 6.65 2.80 8.04
N THR A 67 7.58 2.95 7.10
CA THR A 67 7.78 1.94 6.05
C THR A 67 8.66 0.80 6.56
N PRO A 68 8.48 -0.44 6.07
CA PRO A 68 9.52 -1.45 6.23
C PRO A 68 10.82 -1.00 5.55
N PRO A 69 11.98 -1.51 5.97
CA PRO A 69 13.24 -1.25 5.28
C PRO A 69 13.25 -1.97 3.92
N ASN A 70 13.62 -1.27 2.86
CA ASN A 70 13.72 -1.85 1.50
C ASN A 70 15.10 -1.60 0.88
N ALA A 71 15.54 -2.50 0.02
CA ALA A 71 16.82 -2.37 -0.71
C ALA A 71 16.80 -1.22 -1.75
N LYS A 72 15.61 -0.80 -2.18
CA LYS A 72 15.41 0.30 -3.12
C LYS A 72 14.53 1.37 -2.50
N LEU A 73 14.83 2.62 -2.84
CA LEU A 73 14.06 3.75 -2.36
C LEU A 73 12.69 3.83 -3.03
N GLU A 74 12.58 3.36 -4.27
CA GLU A 74 11.33 3.17 -4.99
C GLU A 74 10.34 2.31 -4.20
N ASP A 75 10.82 1.21 -3.62
CA ASP A 75 9.97 0.31 -2.84
C ASP A 75 9.54 0.95 -1.52
N SER A 76 10.44 1.68 -0.84
CA SER A 76 10.07 2.45 0.37
C SER A 76 9.02 3.51 0.05
N TYR A 77 9.13 4.17 -1.11
CA TYR A 77 8.16 5.16 -1.57
C TYR A 77 6.80 4.51 -1.88
N ARG A 78 6.79 3.33 -2.53
CA ARG A 78 5.58 2.53 -2.76
C ARG A 78 4.91 2.14 -1.45
N TRP A 79 5.68 1.67 -0.46
CA TRP A 79 5.17 1.36 0.87
C TRP A 79 4.59 2.59 1.56
N LEU A 80 5.26 3.75 1.51
CA LEU A 80 4.76 4.99 2.10
C LEU A 80 3.43 5.40 1.45
N SER A 81 3.35 5.34 0.12
CA SER A 81 2.12 5.57 -0.65
C SER A 81 0.98 4.65 -0.21
N ALA A 82 1.24 3.34 -0.12
CA ALA A 82 0.27 2.35 0.32
C ALA A 82 -0.23 2.62 1.75
N ILE A 83 0.68 2.80 2.71
CA ILE A 83 0.34 3.08 4.11
C ILE A 83 -0.49 4.37 4.21
N HIS A 84 -0.13 5.40 3.45
CA HIS A 84 -0.85 6.66 3.42
C HIS A 84 -2.28 6.52 2.86
N GLU A 85 -2.46 5.75 1.78
CA GLU A 85 -3.79 5.43 1.26
C GLU A 85 -4.62 4.65 2.27
N VAL A 86 -4.01 3.65 2.94
CA VAL A 86 -4.68 2.91 4.02
C VAL A 86 -5.12 3.85 5.14
N VAL A 87 -4.25 4.76 5.58
CA VAL A 87 -4.58 5.76 6.60
C VAL A 87 -5.76 6.62 6.15
N LEU A 88 -5.68 7.27 4.99
CA LEU A 88 -6.74 8.16 4.49
C LEU A 88 -8.10 7.47 4.34
N ARG A 89 -8.11 6.20 3.93
CA ARG A 89 -9.33 5.39 3.82
C ARG A 89 -9.86 4.84 5.15
N SER A 90 -9.02 4.85 6.19
CA SER A 90 -9.37 4.34 7.53
C SER A 90 -9.74 5.44 8.52
N LEU A 91 -9.37 6.70 8.23
CA LEU A 91 -9.82 7.85 9.00
C LEU A 91 -11.34 8.02 8.91
N PRO A 92 -12.00 8.54 9.96
CA PRO A 92 -13.39 8.99 9.89
C PRO A 92 -13.62 9.93 8.69
N GLU A 93 -14.83 9.96 8.13
CA GLU A 93 -15.14 10.76 6.93
C GLU A 93 -14.80 12.25 7.09
N ASP A 94 -14.97 12.79 8.29
CA ASP A 94 -14.73 14.17 8.69
C ASP A 94 -13.28 14.47 9.12
N GLU A 95 -12.41 13.46 9.18
CA GLU A 95 -10.99 13.64 9.51
C GLU A 95 -10.06 13.47 8.30
N TYR A 96 -9.04 14.31 8.21
CA TYR A 96 -8.05 14.32 7.14
C TYR A 96 -6.64 14.26 7.72
N LEU A 97 -5.64 13.98 6.88
CA LEU A 97 -4.23 14.07 7.28
C LEU A 97 -3.62 15.38 6.76
N PHE A 98 -3.11 16.20 7.67
CA PHE A 98 -2.57 17.51 7.35
C PHE A 98 -1.23 17.40 6.59
N PRO A 99 -1.06 18.07 5.43
CA PRO A 99 0.09 17.86 4.55
C PRO A 99 1.29 18.76 4.87
N LEU A 100 1.25 19.48 6.00
CA LEU A 100 2.18 20.55 6.33
C LEU A 100 2.87 20.30 7.67
N SER A 101 4.16 20.66 7.78
CA SER A 101 4.97 20.41 8.97
C SER A 101 4.58 21.22 10.19
N MET A 102 4.32 22.52 10.01
CA MET A 102 3.90 23.36 11.13
C MET A 102 2.42 23.09 11.41
N PRO A 103 2.01 23.01 12.68
CA PRO A 103 0.61 22.82 13.02
C PRO A 103 -0.23 24.04 12.61
N ALA A 104 -1.49 23.79 12.26
CA ALA A 104 -2.50 24.83 12.05
C ALA A 104 -3.75 24.53 12.89
N GLY A 105 -4.51 25.57 13.27
CA GLY A 105 -5.71 25.40 14.09
C GLY A 105 -5.42 24.65 15.39
N LEU A 106 -4.34 25.05 16.08
CA LEU A 106 -3.93 24.44 17.34
C LEU A 106 -5.03 24.62 18.40
N PRO A 107 -5.52 23.53 19.02
CA PRO A 107 -6.41 23.66 20.16
C PRO A 107 -5.63 24.25 21.35
N PRO A 108 -6.33 24.76 22.38
CA PRO A 108 -5.69 25.12 23.64
C PRO A 108 -4.82 23.97 24.15
N GLU A 109 -3.67 24.28 24.74
CA GLU A 109 -2.69 23.27 25.18
C GLU A 109 -3.28 22.22 26.14
N THR A 110 -4.28 22.62 26.94
CA THR A 110 -5.02 21.73 27.83
C THR A 110 -5.86 20.68 27.09
N ALA A 111 -6.26 20.95 25.86
CA ALA A 111 -7.03 20.05 25.00
C ALA A 111 -6.16 19.15 24.12
N ILE A 112 -4.86 19.45 23.97
CA ILE A 112 -3.92 18.56 23.27
C ILE A 112 -3.74 17.28 24.10
N LYS A 113 -4.15 16.15 23.53
CA LYS A 113 -4.01 14.82 24.13
C LYS A 113 -2.67 14.21 23.74
N VAL A 114 -1.87 13.90 24.74
CA VAL A 114 -0.66 13.07 24.58
C VAL A 114 -1.10 11.66 24.14
N ALA A 115 -0.27 10.99 23.33
CA ALA A 115 -0.51 9.64 22.85
C ALA A 115 -0.87 8.69 24.01
N GLN A 116 -1.98 7.99 23.87
CA GLN A 116 -2.50 7.05 24.87
C GLN A 116 -1.83 5.68 24.69
N LEU A 117 -0.69 5.49 25.35
CA LEU A 117 0.14 4.29 25.24
C LEU A 117 -0.02 3.38 26.47
N ASP A 118 0.12 2.08 26.25
CA ASP A 118 -0.02 1.08 27.32
C ASP A 118 1.25 0.94 28.18
N ASN A 119 2.41 1.38 27.69
CA ASN A 119 3.69 1.27 28.39
C ASN A 119 3.88 2.45 29.37
N PRO A 120 3.97 2.19 30.70
CA PRO A 120 4.16 3.25 31.70
C PRO A 120 5.40 4.12 31.48
N ASP A 121 6.50 3.53 30.99
CA ASP A 121 7.74 4.27 30.76
C ASP A 121 7.60 5.28 29.61
N ASP A 122 6.81 4.93 28.59
CA ASP A 122 6.55 5.81 27.44
C ASP A 122 5.59 6.96 27.79
N VAL A 123 4.67 6.71 28.72
CA VAL A 123 3.80 7.74 29.30
C VAL A 123 4.62 8.70 30.15
N ALA A 124 5.40 8.20 31.10
CA ALA A 124 6.23 9.01 31.99
C ALA A 124 7.25 9.87 31.20
N TYR A 125 7.85 9.31 30.16
CA TYR A 125 8.74 10.06 29.26
C TYR A 125 8.02 11.24 28.57
N ARG A 126 6.80 11.04 28.07
CA ARG A 126 6.03 12.12 27.44
C ARG A 126 5.57 13.17 28.44
N GLU A 127 5.17 12.78 29.65
CA GLU A 127 4.84 13.72 30.72
C GLU A 127 6.03 14.63 31.08
N HIS A 128 7.25 14.07 31.10
CA HIS A 128 8.47 14.86 31.27
C HIS A 128 8.67 15.85 30.13
N LEU A 129 8.55 15.39 28.87
CA LEU A 129 8.68 16.26 27.70
C LEU A 129 7.65 17.41 27.70
N VAL A 130 6.41 17.14 28.13
CA VAL A 130 5.37 18.17 28.32
C VAL A 130 5.84 19.21 29.33
N ALA A 131 6.40 18.78 30.46
CA ALA A 131 6.84 19.69 31.52
C ALA A 131 8.03 20.57 31.09
N VAL A 132 8.93 20.05 30.26
CA VAL A 132 10.15 20.77 29.82
C VAL A 132 9.91 21.67 28.61
N TYR A 133 9.16 21.19 27.61
CA TYR A 133 9.05 21.84 26.30
C TYR A 133 7.65 22.37 25.98
N GLY A 134 6.65 22.04 26.81
CA GLY A 134 5.24 22.23 26.48
C GLY A 134 4.77 21.25 25.40
N LYS A 135 3.48 21.25 25.09
CA LYS A 135 2.91 20.37 24.06
C LYS A 135 3.00 20.96 22.67
N THR A 136 2.93 22.29 22.56
CA THR A 136 2.74 22.96 21.26
C THR A 136 3.92 22.74 20.30
N LYS A 137 5.16 22.76 20.80
CA LYS A 137 6.36 22.47 19.99
C LYS A 137 6.42 21.02 19.49
N GLN A 138 5.85 20.10 20.25
CA GLN A 138 5.82 18.68 19.91
C GLN A 138 4.83 18.37 18.78
N MET A 139 3.95 19.31 18.46
CA MET A 139 2.96 19.15 17.40
C MET A 139 3.57 19.29 15.99
N VAL A 140 4.82 19.72 15.86
CA VAL A 140 5.49 19.81 14.56
C VAL A 140 5.70 18.41 13.99
N SER A 141 5.33 18.20 12.73
CA SER A 141 5.52 16.93 12.02
C SER A 141 6.62 17.04 10.95
N GLY A 142 7.30 15.94 10.65
CA GLY A 142 8.28 15.87 9.57
C GLY A 142 8.41 14.48 8.96
N ILE A 143 9.49 14.32 8.19
CA ILE A 143 9.92 13.03 7.65
C ILE A 143 11.27 12.66 8.26
N HIS A 144 11.39 11.40 8.66
CA HIS A 144 12.67 10.78 8.93
C HIS A 144 13.08 9.89 7.76
N TYR A 145 14.31 10.05 7.32
CA TYR A 145 14.94 9.27 6.26
C TYR A 145 15.98 8.35 6.87
N ASN A 146 15.72 7.05 6.87
CA ASN A 146 16.62 6.04 7.40
C ASN A 146 17.47 5.46 6.27
N PHE A 147 18.79 5.48 6.44
CA PHE A 147 19.73 4.96 5.45
C PHE A 147 20.80 4.09 6.08
N GLN A 148 20.92 2.87 5.54
CA GLN A 148 21.97 1.92 5.82
C GLN A 148 22.83 1.72 4.56
N LEU A 149 24.15 1.88 4.68
CA LEU A 149 25.07 1.46 3.63
C LEU A 149 25.02 -0.06 3.47
N SER A 150 25.13 -0.55 2.24
CA SER A 150 25.19 -2.00 1.99
C SER A 150 26.28 -2.64 2.86
N PRO A 151 25.94 -3.65 3.69
CA PRO A 151 26.96 -4.39 4.45
C PRO A 151 28.03 -5.00 3.53
N GLU A 152 27.66 -5.34 2.29
CA GLU A 152 28.60 -5.83 1.29
C GLU A 152 29.59 -4.75 0.83
N PHE A 153 29.12 -3.50 0.71
CA PHE A 153 30.00 -2.36 0.42
C PHE A 153 31.06 -2.20 1.52
N ILE A 154 30.63 -2.16 2.78
CA ILE A 154 31.54 -1.99 3.94
C ILE A 154 32.55 -3.15 4.02
N ARG A 155 32.08 -4.40 3.86
CA ARG A 155 32.96 -5.59 3.85
C ARG A 155 33.98 -5.56 2.72
N THR A 156 33.60 -5.03 1.55
CA THR A 156 34.48 -4.97 0.37
C THR A 156 35.58 -3.93 0.52
N ILE A 157 35.27 -2.75 1.06
CA ILE A 157 36.25 -1.66 1.20
C ILE A 157 37.15 -1.79 2.44
N PHE A 158 36.68 -2.48 3.49
CA PHE A 158 37.44 -2.65 4.74
C PHE A 158 38.86 -3.23 4.54
N PRO A 159 39.08 -4.30 3.74
CA PRO A 159 40.43 -4.81 3.50
C PRO A 159 41.28 -3.94 2.56
N LEU A 160 40.70 -2.94 1.89
CA LEU A 160 41.38 -2.06 0.92
C LEU A 160 41.89 -0.76 1.56
N GLN A 161 41.39 -0.42 2.75
CA GLN A 161 41.89 0.70 3.54
C GLN A 161 43.00 0.24 4.52
N THR A 162 43.78 1.20 5.03
CA THR A 162 44.96 0.96 5.88
C THR A 162 44.89 1.63 7.24
N ASP A 163 43.83 2.39 7.51
CA ASP A 163 43.71 3.27 8.67
C ASP A 163 43.10 2.55 9.89
N PHE A 164 42.35 1.48 9.65
CA PHE A 164 41.61 0.72 10.66
C PHE A 164 41.95 -0.77 10.60
N ALA A 165 42.29 -1.36 11.75
CA ALA A 165 42.48 -2.80 11.90
C ALA A 165 41.21 -3.54 12.33
N ASP A 166 40.25 -2.84 12.93
CA ASP A 166 38.98 -3.38 13.41
C ASP A 166 37.84 -2.97 12.45
N PRO A 167 37.06 -3.93 11.90
CA PRO A 167 35.94 -3.64 11.02
C PRO A 167 34.85 -2.79 11.70
N ILE A 168 34.67 -2.93 13.02
CA ILE A 168 33.66 -2.15 13.75
C ILE A 168 34.11 -0.70 13.89
N ALA A 169 35.36 -0.47 14.28
CA ALA A 169 35.95 0.88 14.27
C ALA A 169 35.87 1.55 12.90
N PHE A 170 36.13 0.81 11.82
CA PHE A 170 36.00 1.32 10.45
C PHE A 170 34.55 1.70 10.11
N GLN A 171 33.59 0.81 10.37
CA GLN A 171 32.16 1.08 10.15
C GLN A 171 31.70 2.30 10.93
N ASN A 172 32.11 2.42 12.20
CA ASN A 172 31.82 3.58 13.03
C ASN A 172 32.42 4.87 12.46
N ALA A 173 33.66 4.83 11.98
CA ALA A 173 34.30 5.99 11.35
C ALA A 173 33.57 6.44 10.07
N ILE A 174 33.12 5.50 9.24
CA ILE A 174 32.32 5.79 8.03
C ILE A 174 31.01 6.49 8.38
N TYR A 175 30.26 5.99 9.38
CA TYR A 175 29.01 6.62 9.80
C TYR A 175 29.22 7.95 10.53
N MET A 176 30.30 8.11 11.30
CA MET A 176 30.66 9.41 11.89
C MET A 176 30.98 10.43 10.79
N LYS A 177 31.76 10.06 9.78
CA LYS A 177 32.03 10.91 8.62
C LYS A 177 30.75 11.34 7.91
N LEU A 178 29.87 10.38 7.64
CA LEU A 178 28.55 10.66 7.05
C LEU A 178 27.77 11.68 7.89
N ALA A 179 27.69 11.46 9.20
CA ALA A 179 26.92 12.30 10.11
C ALA A 179 27.51 13.71 10.25
N THR A 180 28.82 13.87 10.43
CA THR A 180 29.43 15.19 10.63
C THR A 180 29.45 16.02 9.34
N ASN A 181 29.73 15.40 8.20
CA ASN A 181 29.63 16.07 6.90
C ASN A 181 28.17 16.45 6.58
N PHE A 182 27.22 15.57 6.89
CA PHE A 182 25.80 15.92 6.80
C PHE A 182 25.49 17.15 7.67
N LEU A 183 25.92 17.17 8.94
CA LEU A 183 25.68 18.31 9.82
C LEU A 183 26.33 19.61 9.32
N ARG A 184 27.47 19.52 8.62
CA ARG A 184 28.16 20.65 8.00
C ARG A 184 27.40 21.24 6.81
N TYR A 185 26.76 20.39 5.99
CA TYR A 185 26.19 20.78 4.69
C TYR A 185 24.66 20.65 4.57
N GLN A 186 23.98 20.15 5.61
CA GLN A 186 22.51 20.01 5.67
C GLN A 186 21.74 21.30 5.34
N TRP A 187 22.36 22.47 5.49
CA TRP A 187 21.75 23.74 5.10
C TRP A 187 21.39 23.78 3.60
N VAL A 188 22.10 23.04 2.74
CA VAL A 188 21.79 22.91 1.31
C VAL A 188 20.45 22.18 1.11
N LEU A 189 20.21 21.13 1.89
CA LEU A 189 18.94 20.38 1.84
C LEU A 189 17.78 21.26 2.35
N VAL A 190 17.98 22.05 3.40
CA VAL A 190 16.96 23.03 3.86
C VAL A 190 16.71 24.10 2.81
N TYR A 191 17.75 24.60 2.15
CA TYR A 191 17.58 25.59 1.09
C TYR A 191 16.66 25.08 -0.03
N LEU A 192 16.87 23.84 -0.46
CA LEU A 192 16.16 23.23 -1.59
C LEU A 192 14.76 22.70 -1.21
N LEU A 193 14.63 22.10 -0.01
CA LEU A 193 13.52 21.21 0.34
C LEU A 193 12.62 21.70 1.49
N ALA A 194 12.93 22.84 2.12
CA ALA A 194 12.13 23.34 3.24
C ALA A 194 10.69 23.70 2.86
N ALA A 195 9.77 23.48 3.81
CA ALA A 195 8.32 23.63 3.62
C ALA A 195 7.57 24.12 4.88
N SER A 196 8.27 24.82 5.79
CA SER A 196 7.70 25.36 7.03
C SER A 196 7.82 26.88 7.16
N PRO A 197 7.27 27.68 6.21
CA PRO A 197 7.57 29.10 6.12
C PRO A 197 6.90 29.99 7.17
N THR A 198 5.83 29.52 7.79
CA THR A 198 5.06 30.27 8.78
C THR A 198 4.25 29.32 9.68
N VAL A 199 3.74 29.86 10.79
CA VAL A 199 2.86 29.18 11.75
C VAL A 199 2.03 30.23 12.47
N GLU A 200 0.88 29.83 13.02
CA GLU A 200 0.04 30.71 13.83
C GLU A 200 0.71 31.11 15.15
N TRP A 201 0.40 32.30 15.67
CA TRP A 201 1.07 32.87 16.85
C TRP A 201 0.87 32.05 18.13
N GLN A 202 -0.21 31.25 18.20
CA GLN A 202 -0.49 30.32 19.29
C GLN A 202 0.64 29.29 19.46
N TYR A 203 1.36 28.96 18.37
CA TYR A 203 2.52 28.09 18.43
C TYR A 203 3.60 28.61 19.40
N PHE A 204 3.73 29.94 19.50
CA PHE A 204 4.70 30.62 20.36
C PHE A 204 4.15 30.98 21.75
N GLY A 205 2.96 30.48 22.12
CA GLY A 205 2.35 30.79 23.41
C GLY A 205 2.01 32.28 23.61
N GLY A 206 1.79 33.04 22.54
CA GLY A 206 1.39 34.46 22.61
C GLY A 206 2.40 35.46 22.06
N ASN A 207 3.69 35.13 22.03
CA ASN A 207 4.75 36.06 21.64
C ASN A 207 5.43 35.60 20.35
N ALA A 208 4.83 35.92 19.20
CA ALA A 208 5.39 35.56 17.91
C ALA A 208 6.72 36.30 17.64
N PRO A 209 7.81 35.59 17.33
CA PRO A 209 9.12 36.20 17.06
C PRO A 209 9.24 36.79 15.65
N LEU A 210 8.29 36.46 14.76
CA LEU A 210 8.21 36.97 13.40
C LEU A 210 7.10 38.03 13.30
N ALA A 211 7.29 39.01 12.42
CA ALA A 211 6.24 39.98 12.11
C ALA A 211 5.05 39.31 11.41
N ALA A 212 3.85 39.88 11.55
CA ALA A 212 2.65 39.36 10.88
C ALA A 212 2.85 39.31 9.36
N GLY A 213 2.62 38.14 8.76
CA GLY A 213 2.81 37.90 7.33
C GLY A 213 4.27 37.70 6.90
N GLN A 214 5.24 37.80 7.81
CA GLN A 214 6.63 37.47 7.50
C GLN A 214 6.77 35.96 7.27
N LEU A 215 7.32 35.60 6.11
CA LEU A 215 7.69 34.23 5.78
C LEU A 215 9.19 34.04 5.95
N VAL A 216 9.57 32.88 6.47
CA VAL A 216 10.95 32.37 6.43
C VAL A 216 10.99 31.11 5.58
N ARG A 217 12.17 30.53 5.37
CA ARG A 217 12.31 29.30 4.59
C ARG A 217 11.86 28.06 5.38
N SER A 218 12.34 27.92 6.62
CA SER A 218 12.00 26.81 7.51
C SER A 218 11.99 27.26 8.97
N LEU A 219 10.80 27.37 9.57
CA LEU A 219 10.66 27.54 11.01
C LEU A 219 11.17 26.32 11.76
N ARG A 220 10.86 25.12 11.24
CA ARG A 220 11.21 23.83 11.87
C ARG A 220 12.72 23.65 12.04
N SER A 221 13.51 24.07 11.05
CA SER A 221 14.98 23.98 11.08
C SER A 221 15.68 25.19 11.72
N SER A 222 14.91 26.20 12.14
CA SER A 222 15.45 27.38 12.82
C SER A 222 15.50 27.20 14.34
N GLN A 223 16.06 28.19 15.05
CA GLN A 223 16.00 28.29 16.52
C GLN A 223 14.57 28.27 17.11
N TYR A 224 13.54 28.49 16.29
CA TYR A 224 12.14 28.48 16.70
C TYR A 224 11.47 27.10 16.60
N GLY A 225 12.13 26.15 15.94
CA GLY A 225 11.70 24.76 15.87
C GLY A 225 12.05 23.98 17.13
N TYR A 226 12.27 22.68 16.96
CA TYR A 226 12.73 21.81 18.03
C TYR A 226 14.26 21.88 18.10
N VAL A 227 14.80 22.51 19.15
CA VAL A 227 16.24 22.66 19.37
C VAL A 227 16.59 22.37 20.82
N ASN A 228 17.77 21.81 21.07
CA ASN A 228 18.26 21.64 22.44
C ASN A 228 18.55 22.99 23.09
N LYS A 229 18.60 23.02 24.42
CA LYS A 229 19.05 24.20 25.18
C LYS A 229 20.50 24.53 24.80
N PRO A 230 20.90 25.82 24.73
CA PRO A 230 22.23 26.21 24.22
C PRO A 230 23.43 25.57 24.94
N HIS A 231 23.30 25.21 26.22
CA HIS A 231 24.36 24.56 27.00
C HIS A 231 24.47 23.05 26.75
N ILE A 232 23.48 22.42 26.12
CA ILE A 232 23.51 21.00 25.74
C ILE A 232 24.38 20.86 24.50
N GLN A 233 25.64 20.46 24.72
CA GLN A 233 26.64 20.30 23.67
C GLN A 233 27.15 18.86 23.65
N VAL A 234 27.20 18.28 22.45
CA VAL A 234 27.67 16.92 22.19
C VAL A 234 28.87 16.99 21.26
N ASN A 235 29.94 16.30 21.62
CA ASN A 235 31.18 16.25 20.83
C ASN A 235 31.05 15.20 19.72
N HIS A 236 31.34 15.59 18.47
CA HIS A 236 31.22 14.73 17.30
C HIS A 236 32.57 14.30 16.70
N ASN A 237 33.69 14.53 17.39
CA ASN A 237 35.02 14.17 16.87
C ASN A 237 35.23 12.66 16.71
N SER A 238 34.61 11.86 17.59
CA SER A 238 34.61 10.41 17.50
C SER A 238 33.31 9.84 18.06
N LEU A 239 33.01 8.57 17.75
CA LEU A 239 31.84 7.91 18.32
C LEU A 239 31.94 7.78 19.85
N ALA A 240 33.16 7.60 20.38
CA ALA A 240 33.39 7.55 21.83
C ALA A 240 33.06 8.89 22.49
N ASP A 241 33.56 10.00 21.93
CA ASP A 241 33.26 11.35 22.42
C ASP A 241 31.75 11.65 22.38
N TYR A 242 31.08 11.21 21.32
CA TYR A 242 29.63 11.34 21.15
C TYR A 242 28.86 10.60 22.25
N VAL A 243 29.21 9.33 22.49
CA VAL A 243 28.63 8.49 23.53
C VAL A 243 28.87 9.09 24.92
N GLU A 244 30.12 9.42 25.23
CA GLU A 244 30.50 9.95 26.55
C GLU A 244 29.81 11.29 26.83
N SER A 245 29.66 12.14 25.81
CA SER A 245 28.91 13.40 25.94
C SER A 245 27.45 13.15 26.31
N LEU A 246 26.77 12.21 25.64
CA LEU A 246 25.37 11.90 25.90
C LEU A 246 25.16 11.26 27.27
N GLU A 247 25.99 10.29 27.64
CA GLU A 247 25.90 9.64 28.95
C GLU A 247 26.17 10.63 30.09
N ARG A 248 27.12 11.55 29.92
CA ARG A 248 27.36 12.63 30.88
C ARG A 248 26.12 13.52 31.04
N LEU A 249 25.52 13.97 29.93
CA LEU A 249 24.32 14.82 29.97
C LEU A 249 23.13 14.13 30.66
N VAL A 250 22.99 12.81 30.48
CA VAL A 250 21.98 12.01 31.19
C VAL A 250 22.32 11.89 32.68
N ALA A 251 23.57 11.58 33.01
CA ALA A 251 24.03 11.45 34.40
C ALA A 251 23.92 12.76 35.20
N GLU A 252 24.11 13.90 34.54
CA GLU A 252 23.96 15.24 35.11
C GLU A 252 22.49 15.70 35.21
N GLY A 253 21.54 14.94 34.63
CA GLY A 253 20.12 15.27 34.63
C GLY A 253 19.74 16.39 33.65
N GLU A 254 20.63 16.75 32.73
CA GLU A 254 20.34 17.70 31.65
C GLU A 254 19.46 17.08 30.55
N LEU A 255 19.49 15.75 30.44
CA LEU A 255 18.58 14.92 29.65
C LEU A 255 18.05 13.77 30.52
N ILE A 256 16.78 13.40 30.40
CA ILE A 256 16.20 12.22 31.08
C ILE A 256 16.68 10.91 30.46
N ALA A 257 16.99 10.94 29.16
CA ALA A 257 17.48 9.79 28.40
C ALA A 257 18.20 10.25 27.13
N GLU A 258 19.06 9.39 26.59
CA GLU A 258 19.78 9.62 25.32
C GLU A 258 18.83 9.99 24.16
N LYS A 259 17.62 9.41 24.15
CA LYS A 259 16.57 9.67 23.14
C LYS A 259 15.98 11.08 23.17
N GLU A 260 16.15 11.83 24.25
CA GLU A 260 15.73 13.23 24.35
C GLU A 260 16.64 14.14 23.52
N TYR A 261 17.93 13.80 23.36
CA TYR A 261 18.86 14.61 22.57
C TYR A 261 18.38 14.78 21.13
N TYR A 262 18.02 16.00 20.76
CA TYR A 262 17.57 16.29 19.41
C TYR A 262 18.75 16.56 18.48
N SER A 263 18.81 15.84 17.37
CA SER A 263 19.78 16.07 16.30
C SER A 263 19.13 15.75 14.97
N ASN A 264 19.52 16.49 13.92
CA ASN A 264 19.05 16.27 12.55
C ASN A 264 19.63 14.98 11.94
N VAL A 265 20.63 14.36 12.58
CA VAL A 265 21.10 13.01 12.29
C VAL A 265 21.29 12.23 13.58
N ARG A 266 20.82 10.98 13.61
CA ARG A 266 20.98 10.05 14.73
C ARG A 266 21.61 8.75 14.24
N LEU A 267 22.59 8.26 14.99
CA LEU A 267 23.22 6.96 14.74
C LEU A 267 22.40 5.88 15.43
N ARG A 268 22.04 4.82 14.69
CA ARG A 268 21.10 3.79 15.12
C ARG A 268 21.70 2.39 14.97
N GLY A 269 20.99 1.40 15.53
CA GLY A 269 21.42 0.00 15.50
C GLY A 269 21.56 -0.67 16.87
N ALA A 270 21.37 0.07 17.96
CA ALA A 270 21.32 -0.47 19.31
C ALA A 270 20.38 0.33 20.21
N ALA A 271 19.89 -0.30 21.28
CA ALA A 271 18.97 0.32 22.23
C ALA A 271 19.62 1.41 23.11
N ARG A 272 20.93 1.33 23.34
CA ARG A 272 21.73 2.33 24.06
C ARG A 272 22.90 2.77 23.20
N VAL A 273 23.22 4.05 23.23
CA VAL A 273 24.24 4.66 22.36
C VAL A 273 25.62 4.04 22.63
N ARG A 274 25.99 3.75 23.88
CA ARG A 274 27.26 3.04 24.20
C ARG A 274 27.41 1.69 23.52
N THR A 275 26.32 0.98 23.28
CA THR A 275 26.36 -0.34 22.61
C THR A 275 26.82 -0.23 21.15
N LEU A 276 26.73 0.97 20.54
CA LEU A 276 27.23 1.23 19.19
C LEU A 276 28.76 1.12 19.10
N LEU A 277 29.49 1.37 20.19
CA LEU A 277 30.94 1.19 20.24
C LEU A 277 31.34 -0.28 20.04
N GLU A 278 30.53 -1.20 20.56
CA GLU A 278 30.81 -2.63 20.55
C GLU A 278 30.21 -3.34 19.33
N LYS A 279 28.99 -2.96 18.92
CA LYS A 279 28.26 -3.63 17.82
C LYS A 279 28.37 -2.93 16.47
N GLY A 280 28.89 -1.71 16.46
CA GLY A 280 28.90 -0.85 15.29
C GLY A 280 27.58 -0.14 15.03
N VAL A 281 27.65 1.05 14.46
CA VAL A 281 26.48 1.78 13.93
C VAL A 281 25.90 1.02 12.75
N GLN A 282 24.62 0.65 12.80
CA GLN A 282 23.98 -0.14 11.75
C GLN A 282 23.39 0.74 10.65
N TYR A 283 22.85 1.91 11.00
CA TYR A 283 22.27 2.86 10.05
C TYR A 283 22.21 4.27 10.65
N ALA A 284 21.95 5.28 9.81
CA ALA A 284 21.72 6.66 10.22
C ALA A 284 20.27 7.08 9.91
N GLU A 285 19.65 7.77 10.84
CA GLU A 285 18.32 8.37 10.75
C GLU A 285 18.47 9.88 10.56
N PHE A 286 17.99 10.42 9.44
CA PHE A 286 18.08 11.84 9.09
C PHE A 286 16.71 12.50 9.27
N ARG A 287 16.63 13.51 10.14
CA ARG A 287 15.37 14.10 10.63
C ARG A 287 15.16 15.54 10.15
N LEU A 288 15.90 15.95 9.13
CA LEU A 288 15.92 17.33 8.65
C LEU A 288 14.63 17.73 7.91
N PHE A 289 13.89 16.77 7.37
CA PHE A 289 12.96 17.03 6.28
C PHE A 289 11.59 17.50 6.75
N ASP A 290 11.16 18.64 6.22
CA ASP A 290 9.78 19.12 6.34
C ASP A 290 8.87 18.31 5.40
N LEU A 291 7.57 18.28 5.68
CA LEU A 291 6.56 17.72 4.79
C LEU A 291 6.40 18.63 3.56
N ASN A 292 6.68 18.10 2.37
CA ASN A 292 6.42 18.75 1.10
C ASN A 292 4.91 18.75 0.81
N PRO A 293 4.22 19.91 0.84
CA PRO A 293 2.78 19.99 0.65
C PRO A 293 2.32 19.70 -0.78
N PHE A 294 3.22 19.65 -1.75
CA PHE A 294 2.88 19.34 -3.13
C PHE A 294 2.93 17.84 -3.43
N SER A 295 3.44 17.05 -2.48
CA SER A 295 3.44 15.60 -2.55
C SER A 295 2.37 15.02 -1.63
N PRO A 296 1.47 14.14 -2.12
CA PRO A 296 0.43 13.55 -1.26
C PRO A 296 1.00 12.82 -0.05
N TYR A 297 2.23 12.30 -0.16
CA TYR A 297 2.88 11.52 0.90
C TYR A 297 3.95 12.31 1.66
N GLY A 298 4.10 13.61 1.39
CA GLY A 298 5.01 14.52 2.09
C GLY A 298 6.45 14.54 1.57
N ILE A 299 6.82 13.70 0.60
CA ILE A 299 8.12 13.72 -0.08
C ILE A 299 7.95 13.19 -1.51
N GLU A 300 8.69 13.73 -2.47
CA GLU A 300 8.75 13.16 -3.82
C GLU A 300 9.85 12.11 -3.92
N LEU A 301 9.66 11.08 -4.76
CA LEU A 301 10.69 10.07 -5.00
C LEU A 301 11.99 10.71 -5.52
N THR A 302 11.90 11.74 -6.35
CA THR A 302 13.05 12.49 -6.86
C THR A 302 13.81 13.22 -5.75
N ASP A 303 13.10 13.82 -4.79
CA ASP A 303 13.73 14.45 -3.62
C ASP A 303 14.40 13.40 -2.73
N ALA A 304 13.73 12.27 -2.50
CA ALA A 304 14.28 11.17 -1.71
C ALA A 304 15.56 10.61 -2.36
N LYS A 305 15.57 10.45 -3.69
CA LYS A 305 16.78 10.02 -4.45
C LYS A 305 17.88 11.06 -4.35
N PHE A 306 17.55 12.34 -4.47
CA PHE A 306 18.54 13.41 -4.34
C PHE A 306 19.19 13.40 -2.96
N VAL A 307 18.41 13.17 -1.90
CA VAL A 307 18.94 12.99 -0.54
C VAL A 307 19.94 11.83 -0.49
N HIS A 308 19.62 10.67 -1.07
CA HIS A 308 20.57 9.54 -1.15
C HIS A 308 21.90 9.98 -1.80
N LEU A 309 21.85 10.56 -2.99
CA LEU A 309 23.04 11.02 -3.70
C LEU A 309 23.83 12.05 -2.89
N PHE A 310 23.14 12.95 -2.18
CA PHE A 310 23.76 13.90 -1.28
C PHE A 310 24.45 13.22 -0.09
N LEU A 311 23.85 12.18 0.50
CA LEU A 311 24.46 11.39 1.58
C LEU A 311 25.70 10.63 1.08
N LEU A 312 25.67 10.09 -0.14
CA LEU A 312 26.86 9.50 -0.76
C LEU A 312 27.97 10.53 -0.96
N LEU A 313 27.64 11.77 -1.35
CA LEU A 313 28.62 12.84 -1.42
C LEU A 313 29.29 13.10 -0.06
N MET A 314 28.54 13.08 1.04
CA MET A 314 29.11 13.28 2.38
C MET A 314 30.21 12.25 2.69
N LEU A 315 30.09 11.03 2.16
CA LEU A 315 31.12 10.00 2.27
C LEU A 315 32.26 10.18 1.27
N TRP A 316 31.94 10.65 0.06
CA TRP A 316 32.86 10.84 -1.05
C TRP A 316 33.88 11.97 -0.83
N LEU A 317 33.47 13.06 -0.16
CA LEU A 317 34.36 14.18 0.17
C LEU A 317 35.58 13.68 0.94
N ASP A 318 36.79 14.12 0.61
CA ASP A 318 38.00 13.69 1.31
C ASP A 318 38.02 14.16 2.77
N GLU A 319 37.53 15.38 3.02
CA GLU A 319 37.46 15.99 4.34
C GLU A 319 36.34 15.39 5.19
N THR A 320 36.59 15.27 6.49
CA THR A 320 35.59 14.98 7.50
C THR A 320 35.45 16.20 8.39
N ALA A 321 34.23 16.74 8.51
CA ALA A 321 33.98 17.89 9.36
C ALA A 321 34.31 17.56 10.81
N ASP A 322 35.17 18.38 11.41
CA ASP A 322 35.44 18.39 12.84
C ASP A 322 34.33 19.12 13.61
N GLN A 323 34.48 19.25 14.92
CA GLN A 323 33.51 19.97 15.75
C GLN A 323 33.28 21.41 15.28
N HIS A 324 34.33 22.12 14.83
CA HIS A 324 34.19 23.48 14.30
C HIS A 324 33.35 23.50 13.00
N GLY A 325 33.59 22.54 12.11
CA GLY A 325 32.80 22.35 10.90
C GLY A 325 31.32 22.08 11.21
N VAL A 326 31.04 21.19 12.18
CA VAL A 326 29.67 20.91 12.62
C VAL A 326 28.98 22.17 13.15
N ASP A 327 29.66 22.95 14.00
CA ASP A 327 29.11 24.17 14.58
C ASP A 327 28.89 25.27 13.53
N LEU A 328 29.81 25.42 12.58
CA LEU A 328 29.64 26.28 11.41
C LEU A 328 28.42 25.84 10.58
N GLY A 329 28.25 24.54 10.35
CA GLY A 329 27.11 23.98 9.64
C GLY A 329 25.77 24.31 10.30
N LYS A 330 25.68 24.17 11.63
CA LYS A 330 24.50 24.53 12.42
C LYS A 330 24.19 26.04 12.35
N ALA A 331 25.22 26.89 12.43
CA ALA A 331 25.04 28.34 12.30
C ALA A 331 24.50 28.71 10.91
N ARG A 332 25.07 28.13 9.85
CA ARG A 332 24.61 28.34 8.47
C ARG A 332 23.19 27.82 8.26
N LEU A 333 22.88 26.62 8.76
CA LEU A 333 21.54 26.06 8.73
C LEU A 333 20.51 27.04 9.31
N ASN A 334 20.75 27.55 10.51
CA ASN A 334 19.83 28.49 11.16
C ASN A 334 19.66 29.79 10.36
N GLN A 335 20.75 30.32 9.79
CA GLN A 335 20.67 31.51 8.93
C GLN A 335 19.84 31.25 7.68
N VAL A 336 20.12 30.16 6.95
CA VAL A 336 19.39 29.77 5.73
C VAL A 336 17.92 29.50 6.01
N ALA A 337 17.62 28.86 7.14
CA ALA A 337 16.26 28.57 7.58
C ALA A 337 15.43 29.85 7.80
N LEU A 338 16.06 30.93 8.27
CA LEU A 338 15.42 32.22 8.55
C LEU A 338 15.38 33.19 7.34
N GLU A 339 16.02 32.85 6.23
CA GLU A 339 15.93 33.64 4.99
C GLU A 339 14.50 33.65 4.41
N TYR A 340 14.16 34.69 3.66
CA TYR A 340 12.90 34.72 2.90
C TYR A 340 12.92 33.67 1.78
N PRO A 341 11.85 32.88 1.55
CA PRO A 341 11.90 31.75 0.60
C PRO A 341 12.33 32.10 -0.83
N LEU A 342 11.92 33.26 -1.36
CA LEU A 342 12.27 33.70 -2.72
C LEU A 342 13.63 34.42 -2.79
N ALA A 343 14.31 34.64 -1.65
CA ALA A 343 15.65 35.19 -1.66
C ALA A 343 16.67 34.11 -2.03
N GLU A 344 17.74 34.52 -2.71
CA GLU A 344 18.94 33.69 -2.83
C GLU A 344 19.57 33.50 -1.45
N THR A 345 20.18 32.33 -1.23
CA THR A 345 20.88 32.09 0.03
C THR A 345 22.20 32.82 0.11
N ALA A 346 22.57 33.28 1.31
CA ALA A 346 23.88 33.89 1.57
C ALA A 346 25.07 32.96 1.23
N PHE A 347 24.84 31.64 1.18
CA PHE A 347 25.89 30.63 0.94
C PHE A 347 25.80 29.98 -0.44
N LYS A 348 25.11 30.62 -1.41
CA LYS A 348 24.89 30.10 -2.77
C LYS A 348 26.14 29.48 -3.41
N ALA A 349 27.27 30.18 -3.39
CA ALA A 349 28.51 29.71 -3.99
C ALA A 349 29.02 28.38 -3.38
N GLU A 350 28.87 28.17 -2.07
CA GLU A 350 29.24 26.89 -1.44
C GLU A 350 28.28 25.78 -1.87
N GLY A 351 26.98 26.07 -1.96
CA GLY A 351 25.97 25.11 -2.39
C GLY A 351 26.18 24.67 -3.84
N GLU A 352 26.41 25.61 -4.75
CA GLU A 352 26.72 25.33 -6.16
C GLU A 352 28.02 24.55 -6.32
N ALA A 353 29.07 24.89 -5.58
CA ALA A 353 30.32 24.15 -5.59
C ALA A 353 30.14 22.70 -5.09
N LEU A 354 29.33 22.51 -4.04
CA LEU A 354 29.04 21.18 -3.50
C LEU A 354 28.24 20.33 -4.49
N LEU A 355 27.22 20.87 -5.14
CA LEU A 355 26.45 20.14 -6.16
C LEU A 355 27.24 19.90 -7.46
N THR A 356 28.21 20.76 -7.77
CA THR A 356 29.17 20.50 -8.86
C THR A 356 30.06 19.31 -8.51
N GLN A 357 30.53 19.19 -7.26
CA GLN A 357 31.25 17.99 -6.80
C GLN A 357 30.37 16.75 -6.81
N LEU A 358 29.07 16.89 -6.50
CA LEU A 358 28.12 15.79 -6.64
C LEU A 358 28.05 15.28 -8.08
N LEU A 359 27.94 16.18 -9.07
CA LEU A 359 27.98 15.80 -10.48
C LEU A 359 29.29 15.10 -10.87
N ALA A 360 30.42 15.58 -10.37
CA ALA A 360 31.72 14.94 -10.60
C ALA A 360 31.76 13.52 -10.00
N MET A 361 31.28 13.35 -8.76
CA MET A 361 31.12 12.02 -8.14
C MET A 361 30.26 11.10 -9.00
N LEU A 362 29.10 11.56 -9.44
CA LEU A 362 28.18 10.76 -10.26
C LEU A 362 28.82 10.28 -11.57
N ASN A 363 29.62 11.15 -12.20
CA ASN A 363 30.39 10.77 -13.39
C ASN A 363 31.43 9.68 -13.08
N ASP A 364 32.15 9.82 -11.96
CA ASP A 364 33.21 8.88 -11.55
C ASP A 364 32.68 7.51 -11.14
N ILE A 365 31.49 7.44 -10.54
CA ILE A 365 30.84 6.18 -10.17
C ILE A 365 29.96 5.61 -11.29
N HIS A 366 29.95 6.27 -12.47
CA HIS A 366 29.12 5.92 -13.61
C HIS A 366 27.62 5.78 -13.25
N ALA A 367 27.11 6.71 -12.44
CA ALA A 367 25.69 6.77 -12.09
C ALA A 367 24.83 7.11 -13.31
N SER A 368 23.52 6.86 -13.19
CA SER A 368 22.58 7.01 -14.30
C SER A 368 22.46 8.47 -14.76
N GLU A 369 22.10 8.68 -16.04
CA GLU A 369 21.82 10.02 -16.58
C GLU A 369 20.66 10.69 -15.83
N GLN A 370 19.70 9.90 -15.33
CA GLN A 370 18.58 10.39 -14.51
C GLN A 370 19.08 11.00 -13.18
N ASP A 371 20.04 10.36 -12.52
CA ASP A 371 20.62 10.87 -11.27
C ASP A 371 21.41 12.16 -11.51
N GLN A 372 22.14 12.24 -12.62
CA GLN A 372 22.85 13.47 -12.98
C GLN A 372 21.88 14.62 -13.31
N GLN A 373 20.82 14.32 -14.05
CA GLN A 373 19.79 15.30 -14.40
C GLN A 373 19.09 15.85 -13.16
N LEU A 374 18.78 14.98 -12.19
CA LEU A 374 18.22 15.39 -10.90
C LEU A 374 19.11 16.42 -10.17
N VAL A 375 20.43 16.23 -10.17
CA VAL A 375 21.36 17.19 -9.56
C VAL A 375 21.44 18.48 -10.36
N ARG A 376 21.42 18.42 -11.70
CA ARG A 376 21.34 19.61 -12.56
C ARG A 376 20.10 20.45 -12.28
N GLU A 377 18.96 19.81 -12.01
CA GLU A 377 17.72 20.49 -11.61
C GLU A 377 17.85 21.18 -10.26
N LYS A 378 18.51 20.55 -9.28
CA LYS A 378 18.79 21.19 -7.98
C LYS A 378 19.76 22.37 -8.08
N LEU A 379 20.75 22.30 -8.98
CA LEU A 379 21.59 23.44 -9.31
C LEU A 379 20.79 24.60 -9.92
N ALA A 380 19.84 24.31 -10.82
CA ALA A 380 18.98 25.34 -11.39
C ALA A 380 18.13 26.07 -10.32
N GLN A 381 17.76 25.40 -9.22
CA GLN A 381 17.03 26.02 -8.11
C GLN A 381 17.87 27.04 -7.32
N PHE A 382 19.21 26.96 -7.34
CA PHE A 382 20.08 28.01 -6.80
C PHE A 382 20.09 29.27 -7.67
N ALA A 383 19.90 29.12 -8.98
CA ALA A 383 19.77 30.24 -9.91
C ALA A 383 18.40 30.91 -9.81
N ASP A 384 17.35 30.15 -9.49
CA ASP A 384 15.98 30.64 -9.35
C ASP A 384 15.29 30.04 -8.10
N PRO A 385 15.33 30.76 -6.95
CA PRO A 385 14.74 30.31 -5.70
C PRO A 385 13.23 30.06 -5.77
N SER A 386 12.52 30.59 -6.77
CA SER A 386 11.07 30.36 -6.94
C SER A 386 10.73 28.90 -7.24
N GLN A 387 11.71 28.12 -7.70
CA GLN A 387 11.56 26.69 -8.01
C GLN A 387 11.79 25.77 -6.81
N THR A 388 12.39 26.28 -5.73
CA THR A 388 12.50 25.55 -4.45
C THR A 388 11.12 25.26 -3.86
N ILE A 389 11.01 24.27 -2.98
CA ILE A 389 9.72 23.94 -2.32
C ILE A 389 9.19 25.16 -1.56
N GLY A 390 10.05 25.82 -0.77
CA GLY A 390 9.71 27.03 -0.04
C GLY A 390 9.28 28.20 -0.96
N GLY A 391 9.95 28.39 -2.10
CA GLY A 391 9.59 29.41 -3.09
C GLY A 391 8.21 29.17 -3.70
N LYS A 392 7.93 27.93 -4.13
CA LYS A 392 6.59 27.52 -4.60
C LYS A 392 5.52 27.73 -3.54
N MET A 393 5.85 27.41 -2.29
CA MET A 393 4.93 27.56 -1.17
C MET A 393 4.63 29.03 -0.85
N ALA A 394 5.62 29.92 -0.87
CA ALA A 394 5.40 31.36 -0.68
C ALA A 394 4.41 31.94 -1.70
N ASN A 395 4.51 31.50 -2.96
CA ASN A 395 3.56 31.87 -4.01
C ASN A 395 2.15 31.27 -3.76
N ALA A 396 2.06 30.00 -3.39
CA ALA A 396 0.80 29.31 -3.15
C ALA A 396 0.02 29.89 -1.95
N LEU A 397 0.71 30.24 -0.85
CA LEU A 397 0.10 30.80 0.35
C LEU A 397 -0.61 32.15 0.09
N THR A 398 -0.05 32.96 -0.82
CA THR A 398 -0.64 34.24 -1.22
C THR A 398 -1.99 34.05 -1.91
N GLN A 399 -2.16 32.95 -2.66
CA GLN A 399 -3.40 32.64 -3.40
C GLN A 399 -4.45 31.96 -2.52
N ALA A 400 -4.03 31.16 -1.54
CA ALA A 400 -4.92 30.31 -0.75
C ALA A 400 -5.58 31.00 0.47
N GLY A 401 -5.26 32.27 0.72
CA GLY A 401 -5.85 33.04 1.83
C GLY A 401 -5.29 32.69 3.22
N GLY A 402 -4.22 31.89 3.30
CA GLY A 402 -3.52 31.56 4.55
C GLY A 402 -2.98 30.12 4.62
N TYR A 403 -2.12 29.86 5.60
CA TYR A 403 -1.46 28.56 5.80
C TYR A 403 -2.44 27.42 6.11
N GLN A 404 -3.38 27.67 7.02
CA GLN A 404 -4.39 26.68 7.40
C GLN A 404 -5.30 26.31 6.23
N ALA A 405 -5.85 27.31 5.53
CA ALA A 405 -6.74 27.10 4.39
C ALA A 405 -6.04 26.34 3.25
N PHE A 406 -4.77 26.68 2.98
CA PHE A 406 -3.95 25.95 2.02
C PHE A 406 -3.80 24.47 2.40
N GLY A 407 -3.41 24.18 3.64
CA GLY A 407 -3.28 22.80 4.13
C GLY A 407 -4.60 22.02 4.12
N ALA A 408 -5.71 22.65 4.52
CA ALA A 408 -7.03 22.03 4.51
C ALA A 408 -7.52 21.68 3.10
N ASN A 409 -7.29 22.56 2.13
CA ASN A 409 -7.62 22.30 0.71
C ASN A 409 -6.86 21.09 0.18
N LEU A 410 -5.56 21.02 0.43
CA LEU A 410 -4.72 19.89 0.02
C LEU A 410 -5.11 18.59 0.74
N ALA A 411 -5.38 18.64 2.04
CA ALA A 411 -5.81 17.48 2.82
C ALA A 411 -7.10 16.87 2.26
N ARG A 412 -8.10 17.72 1.91
CA ARG A 412 -9.32 17.30 1.21
C ARG A 412 -9.02 16.67 -0.14
N GLN A 413 -8.17 17.31 -0.95
CA GLN A 413 -7.79 16.81 -2.27
C GLN A 413 -7.13 15.43 -2.19
N TYR A 414 -6.18 15.25 -1.29
CA TYR A 414 -5.47 13.99 -1.13
C TYR A 414 -6.35 12.87 -0.57
N LYS A 415 -7.27 13.18 0.35
CA LYS A 415 -8.29 12.21 0.77
C LYS A 415 -9.21 11.85 -0.39
N ALA A 416 -9.71 12.81 -1.16
CA ALA A 416 -10.54 12.53 -2.33
C ALA A 416 -9.83 11.62 -3.33
N GLN A 417 -8.57 11.92 -3.67
CA GLN A 417 -7.74 11.11 -4.56
C GLN A 417 -7.58 9.67 -4.03
N ALA A 418 -7.36 9.49 -2.72
CA ALA A 418 -7.26 8.17 -2.13
C ALA A 418 -8.54 7.34 -2.31
N PHE A 419 -9.72 7.96 -2.47
CA PHE A 419 -11.00 7.27 -2.67
C PHE A 419 -11.40 7.06 -4.14
N GLU A 420 -10.73 7.69 -5.12
CA GLU A 420 -11.06 7.56 -6.55
C GLU A 420 -11.05 6.10 -7.03
N ARG A 421 -10.07 5.32 -6.58
CA ARG A 421 -9.95 3.87 -6.82
C ARG A 421 -9.91 3.11 -5.50
N PHE A 422 -10.89 3.34 -4.62
CA PHE A 422 -10.93 2.78 -3.27
C PHE A 422 -10.79 1.24 -3.18
N TYR A 423 -11.10 0.53 -4.26
CA TYR A 423 -10.96 -0.93 -4.39
C TYR A 423 -9.55 -1.42 -4.69
N ALA A 424 -8.63 -0.55 -5.09
CA ALA A 424 -7.25 -0.87 -5.45
C ALA A 424 -6.27 -0.16 -4.50
N LEU A 425 -5.09 -0.74 -4.30
CA LEU A 425 -3.98 -0.12 -3.58
C LEU A 425 -2.96 0.33 -4.63
N SER A 426 -2.84 1.64 -4.85
CA SER A 426 -2.20 2.18 -6.07
C SER A 426 -0.75 1.75 -6.25
N ALA A 427 -0.01 1.62 -5.14
CA ALA A 427 1.38 1.19 -5.11
C ALA A 427 1.60 -0.24 -5.66
N PHE A 428 0.55 -1.07 -5.68
CA PHE A 428 0.56 -2.47 -6.07
C PHE A 428 -0.55 -2.77 -7.09
N ASP A 429 -0.86 -1.80 -7.96
CA ASP A 429 -1.98 -1.88 -8.91
C ASP A 429 -1.86 -3.00 -9.96
N ASN A 430 -0.65 -3.55 -10.10
CA ASN A 430 -0.29 -4.67 -10.95
C ASN A 430 -0.62 -6.03 -10.32
N MET A 431 -0.78 -6.11 -8.99
CA MET A 431 -1.20 -7.32 -8.29
C MET A 431 -2.69 -7.58 -8.48
N GLU A 432 -3.16 -8.78 -8.14
CA GLU A 432 -4.58 -9.10 -8.16
C GLU A 432 -5.35 -8.29 -7.09
N LEU A 433 -6.58 -7.86 -7.39
CA LEU A 433 -7.40 -7.09 -6.45
C LEU A 433 -7.68 -7.82 -5.13
N SER A 434 -7.78 -9.15 -5.15
CA SER A 434 -7.88 -9.98 -3.94
C SER A 434 -6.64 -9.82 -3.04
N THR A 435 -5.45 -9.86 -3.64
CA THR A 435 -4.17 -9.69 -2.93
C THR A 435 -4.01 -8.25 -2.44
N GLN A 436 -4.37 -7.25 -3.26
CA GLN A 436 -4.36 -5.83 -2.84
C GLN A 436 -5.30 -5.58 -1.65
N ALA A 437 -6.49 -6.19 -1.64
CA ALA A 437 -7.41 -6.08 -0.50
C ALA A 437 -6.87 -6.75 0.77
N LEU A 438 -6.19 -7.89 0.63
CA LEU A 438 -5.48 -8.55 1.74
C LEU A 438 -4.34 -7.66 2.26
N LEU A 439 -3.53 -7.08 1.38
CA LEU A 439 -2.47 -6.13 1.73
C LEU A 439 -3.03 -4.92 2.48
N PHE A 440 -4.13 -4.33 1.98
CA PHE A 440 -4.80 -3.23 2.66
C PHE A 440 -5.17 -3.60 4.10
N ASP A 441 -5.82 -4.76 4.29
CA ASP A 441 -6.26 -5.19 5.62
C ASP A 441 -5.06 -5.55 6.51
N ALA A 442 -4.01 -6.19 5.98
CA ALA A 442 -2.80 -6.51 6.73
C ALA A 442 -2.07 -5.23 7.20
N ILE A 443 -1.93 -4.23 6.33
CA ILE A 443 -1.35 -2.92 6.66
C ILE A 443 -2.21 -2.22 7.71
N GLN A 444 -3.53 -2.18 7.52
CA GLN A 444 -4.46 -1.52 8.45
C GLN A 444 -4.45 -2.16 9.84
N GLN A 445 -4.32 -3.48 9.90
CA GLN A 445 -4.36 -4.25 11.15
C GLN A 445 -2.98 -4.48 11.77
N GLY A 446 -1.90 -4.00 11.14
CA GLY A 446 -0.55 -4.09 11.67
C GLY A 446 0.09 -5.48 11.61
N ILE A 447 -0.32 -6.32 10.66
CA ILE A 447 0.35 -7.60 10.38
C ILE A 447 1.60 -7.30 9.54
N ASN A 448 2.77 -7.82 9.93
CA ASN A 448 3.98 -7.62 9.13
C ASN A 448 3.84 -8.37 7.80
N VAL A 449 4.15 -7.69 6.70
CA VAL A 449 4.07 -8.22 5.35
C VAL A 449 5.40 -8.07 4.65
N GLU A 450 5.83 -9.16 4.02
CA GLU A 450 6.89 -9.19 3.01
C GLU A 450 6.30 -9.70 1.69
N ILE A 451 6.54 -8.98 0.60
CA ILE A 451 6.14 -9.41 -0.75
C ILE A 451 7.32 -10.21 -1.32
N LEU A 452 7.16 -11.53 -1.41
CA LEU A 452 8.21 -12.43 -1.89
C LEU A 452 8.27 -12.49 -3.41
N ASP A 453 7.11 -12.55 -4.05
CA ASP A 453 6.97 -12.45 -5.51
C ASP A 453 5.69 -11.69 -5.85
N GLU A 454 5.87 -10.47 -6.36
CA GLU A 454 4.77 -9.59 -6.70
C GLU A 454 3.96 -10.09 -7.90
N ASN A 455 4.60 -10.78 -8.85
CA ASN A 455 3.94 -11.29 -10.05
C ASN A 455 3.19 -12.58 -9.75
N ASP A 456 3.80 -13.49 -8.98
CA ASP A 456 3.18 -14.75 -8.56
C ASP A 456 2.24 -14.60 -7.35
N GLN A 457 1.98 -13.36 -6.89
CA GLN A 457 1.05 -13.03 -5.80
C GLN A 457 1.43 -13.67 -4.46
N PHE A 458 2.72 -13.77 -4.17
CA PHE A 458 3.25 -14.51 -3.02
C PHE A 458 3.64 -13.57 -1.88
N LEU A 459 2.98 -13.72 -0.74
CA LEU A 459 3.16 -12.91 0.47
C LEU A 459 3.65 -13.78 1.63
N ALA A 460 4.51 -13.21 2.46
CA ALA A 460 4.77 -13.71 3.80
C ALA A 460 4.14 -12.75 4.81
N LEU A 461 3.23 -13.27 5.64
CA LEU A 461 2.54 -12.53 6.69
C LEU A 461 3.07 -12.98 8.05
N LYS A 462 3.41 -12.05 8.94
CA LYS A 462 3.97 -12.36 10.25
C LYS A 462 3.32 -11.56 11.37
N PHE A 463 2.92 -12.24 12.43
CA PHE A 463 2.41 -11.64 13.67
C PHE A 463 3.11 -12.27 14.88
N GLY A 464 3.81 -11.46 15.67
CA GLY A 464 4.72 -11.98 16.70
C GLY A 464 5.76 -12.91 16.09
N ASP A 465 5.83 -14.15 16.58
CA ASP A 465 6.70 -15.20 16.03
C ASP A 465 6.00 -16.11 15.01
N HIS A 466 4.69 -15.93 14.80
CA HIS A 466 3.90 -16.73 13.87
C HIS A 466 4.06 -16.19 12.44
N LEU A 467 4.50 -17.04 11.52
CA LEU A 467 4.72 -16.74 10.10
C LEU A 467 3.80 -17.61 9.24
N GLU A 468 3.10 -16.99 8.30
CA GLU A 468 2.21 -17.63 7.33
C GLU A 468 2.56 -17.20 5.91
N TYR A 469 2.52 -18.15 4.97
CA TYR A 469 2.71 -17.88 3.55
C TYR A 469 1.36 -17.91 2.85
N VAL A 470 1.05 -16.85 2.10
CA VAL A 470 -0.22 -16.70 1.40
C VAL A 470 0.03 -16.41 -0.07
N LYS A 471 -0.61 -17.18 -0.95
CA LYS A 471 -0.58 -16.96 -2.39
C LYS A 471 -1.97 -16.57 -2.90
N ASN A 472 -2.04 -15.64 -3.85
CA ASN A 472 -3.30 -15.16 -4.47
C ASN A 472 -4.35 -14.66 -3.45
N GLY A 473 -3.90 -14.26 -2.27
CA GLY A 473 -4.73 -13.73 -1.17
C GLY A 473 -5.48 -14.77 -0.33
N ASN A 474 -5.65 -16.02 -0.78
CA ASN A 474 -6.44 -17.02 -0.06
C ASN A 474 -5.93 -18.47 -0.13
N MET A 475 -4.82 -18.74 -0.82
CA MET A 475 -4.17 -20.04 -0.75
C MET A 475 -3.24 -20.03 0.47
N THR A 476 -3.54 -20.88 1.45
CA THR A 476 -2.92 -20.81 2.78
C THR A 476 -2.41 -22.16 3.27
N SER A 477 -1.69 -22.16 4.40
CA SER A 477 -1.29 -23.37 5.13
C SER A 477 -2.46 -24.20 5.64
N GLN A 478 -3.66 -23.60 5.75
CA GLN A 478 -4.86 -24.24 6.28
C GLN A 478 -5.51 -25.17 5.25
N ASP A 479 -5.23 -24.99 3.96
CA ASP A 479 -5.72 -25.86 2.90
C ASP A 479 -4.84 -27.12 2.78
N GLN A 480 -5.48 -28.28 2.65
CA GLN A 480 -4.72 -29.50 2.41
C GLN A 480 -4.15 -29.50 0.99
N TYR A 481 -2.91 -29.96 0.83
CA TYR A 481 -2.25 -30.03 -0.48
C TYR A 481 -3.07 -30.80 -1.54
N ILE A 482 -3.82 -31.82 -1.12
CA ILE A 482 -4.63 -32.64 -2.03
C ILE A 482 -5.89 -31.90 -2.52
N SER A 483 -6.37 -30.89 -1.79
CA SER A 483 -7.63 -30.22 -2.08
C SER A 483 -7.61 -29.46 -3.41
N PRO A 484 -6.59 -28.63 -3.73
CA PRO A 484 -6.44 -28.06 -5.07
C PRO A 484 -6.41 -29.11 -6.19
N LEU A 485 -5.69 -30.22 -5.99
CA LEU A 485 -5.58 -31.30 -6.99
C LEU A 485 -6.91 -32.04 -7.23
N ILE A 486 -7.71 -32.20 -6.18
CA ILE A 486 -9.08 -32.73 -6.29
C ILE A 486 -9.91 -31.74 -7.11
N MET A 487 -9.91 -30.46 -6.73
CA MET A 487 -10.76 -29.43 -7.33
C MET A 487 -10.41 -29.09 -8.79
N GLU A 488 -9.14 -29.11 -9.16
CA GLU A 488 -8.67 -28.94 -10.54
C GLU A 488 -9.20 -30.04 -11.47
N ASN A 489 -9.44 -31.24 -10.92
CA ASN A 489 -9.96 -32.37 -11.68
C ASN A 489 -11.48 -32.52 -11.48
N LYS A 490 -12.27 -31.95 -12.41
CA LYS A 490 -13.75 -31.97 -12.38
C LYS A 490 -14.34 -33.37 -12.18
N VAL A 491 -13.68 -34.42 -12.69
CA VAL A 491 -14.10 -35.82 -12.51
C VAL A 491 -13.90 -36.29 -11.07
N VAL A 492 -12.72 -36.02 -10.49
CA VAL A 492 -12.41 -36.42 -9.11
C VAL A 492 -13.30 -35.65 -8.13
N THR A 493 -13.46 -34.34 -8.31
CA THR A 493 -14.40 -33.51 -7.56
C THR A 493 -15.78 -34.16 -7.51
N LYS A 494 -16.36 -34.51 -8.67
CA LYS A 494 -17.66 -35.16 -8.72
C LYS A 494 -17.71 -36.50 -8.01
N LYS A 495 -16.71 -37.36 -8.19
CA LYS A 495 -16.67 -38.69 -7.52
C LYS A 495 -16.61 -38.56 -6.01
N VAL A 496 -15.83 -37.60 -5.49
CA VAL A 496 -15.75 -37.35 -4.05
C VAL A 496 -17.08 -36.78 -3.52
N LEU A 497 -17.68 -35.81 -4.22
CA LEU A 497 -18.97 -35.23 -3.83
C LEU A 497 -20.12 -36.23 -3.89
N ALA A 498 -20.18 -37.07 -4.94
CA ALA A 498 -21.16 -38.15 -5.06
C ALA A 498 -21.06 -39.14 -3.90
N LYS A 499 -19.82 -39.54 -3.54
CA LYS A 499 -19.55 -40.46 -2.44
C LYS A 499 -19.94 -39.86 -1.08
N ALA A 500 -19.85 -38.54 -0.93
CA ALA A 500 -20.30 -37.81 0.25
C ALA A 500 -21.82 -37.59 0.29
N GLY A 501 -22.57 -38.01 -0.75
CA GLY A 501 -24.03 -37.92 -0.80
C GLY A 501 -24.57 -36.57 -1.31
N PHE A 502 -23.72 -35.74 -1.94
CA PHE A 502 -24.14 -34.48 -2.54
C PHE A 502 -24.79 -34.70 -3.91
N ASN A 503 -25.72 -33.82 -4.27
CA ASN A 503 -26.41 -33.84 -5.55
C ASN A 503 -25.47 -33.38 -6.68
N VAL A 504 -24.81 -34.33 -7.34
CA VAL A 504 -24.01 -34.08 -8.54
C VAL A 504 -24.77 -34.51 -9.80
N PRO A 505 -24.73 -33.74 -10.90
CA PRO A 505 -25.35 -34.15 -12.15
C PRO A 505 -24.62 -35.35 -12.73
N SER A 506 -25.39 -36.30 -13.26
CA SER A 506 -24.87 -37.50 -13.92
C SER A 506 -23.97 -37.09 -15.08
N SER A 507 -22.88 -37.83 -15.28
CA SER A 507 -21.86 -37.51 -16.27
C SER A 507 -21.33 -38.78 -16.92
N VAL A 508 -21.14 -38.72 -18.23
CA VAL A 508 -20.43 -39.74 -19.01
C VAL A 508 -19.20 -39.10 -19.61
N GLU A 509 -18.05 -39.71 -19.36
CA GLU A 509 -16.73 -39.26 -19.81
C GLU A 509 -16.36 -39.97 -21.11
N PHE A 510 -15.73 -39.24 -22.03
CA PHE A 510 -15.26 -39.78 -23.30
C PHE A 510 -13.83 -39.32 -23.58
N THR A 511 -12.98 -40.26 -23.97
CA THR A 511 -11.58 -39.99 -24.37
C THR A 511 -11.42 -39.91 -25.89
N ARG A 512 -12.49 -40.19 -26.65
CA ARG A 512 -12.49 -40.17 -28.12
C ARG A 512 -13.80 -39.59 -28.66
N ALA A 513 -13.68 -38.74 -29.68
CA ALA A 513 -14.83 -38.08 -30.30
C ALA A 513 -15.79 -39.07 -30.98
N ASP A 514 -15.26 -40.09 -31.67
CA ASP A 514 -16.09 -41.08 -32.36
C ASP A 514 -16.92 -41.94 -31.40
N GLU A 515 -16.33 -42.27 -30.23
CA GLU A 515 -17.04 -42.95 -29.14
C GLU A 515 -18.16 -42.08 -28.57
N ALA A 516 -17.87 -40.81 -28.25
CA ALA A 516 -18.88 -39.87 -27.76
C ALA A 516 -20.05 -39.71 -28.74
N ILE A 517 -19.76 -39.56 -30.03
CA ILE A 517 -20.78 -39.43 -31.09
C ILE A 517 -21.58 -40.73 -31.28
N ALA A 518 -20.97 -41.89 -31.08
CA ALA A 518 -21.67 -43.17 -31.11
C ALA A 518 -22.68 -43.30 -29.95
N HIS A 519 -22.41 -42.64 -28.82
CA HIS A 519 -23.27 -42.64 -27.63
C HIS A 519 -24.41 -41.62 -27.67
N TYR A 520 -24.62 -40.93 -28.80
CA TYR A 520 -25.72 -39.96 -28.99
C TYR A 520 -27.08 -40.46 -28.50
N GLY A 521 -27.41 -41.74 -28.72
CA GLY A 521 -28.70 -42.33 -28.31
C GLY A 521 -28.96 -42.31 -26.80
N LEU A 522 -27.94 -42.13 -25.96
CA LEU A 522 -28.11 -41.97 -24.50
C LEU A 522 -28.59 -40.56 -24.10
N PHE A 523 -28.35 -39.58 -24.97
CA PHE A 523 -28.56 -38.15 -24.72
C PHE A 523 -29.66 -37.54 -25.59
N GLU A 524 -30.13 -38.27 -26.60
CA GLU A 524 -31.24 -37.83 -27.46
C GLU A 524 -32.48 -37.47 -26.63
N GLY A 525 -33.02 -36.27 -26.87
CA GLY A 525 -34.15 -35.71 -26.13
C GLY A 525 -33.86 -35.26 -24.70
N LYS A 526 -32.65 -35.47 -24.17
CA LYS A 526 -32.24 -35.02 -22.83
C LYS A 526 -31.50 -33.69 -22.89
N ALA A 527 -31.81 -32.81 -21.95
CA ALA A 527 -31.05 -31.58 -21.77
C ALA A 527 -29.68 -31.90 -21.19
N VAL A 528 -28.62 -31.54 -21.91
CA VAL A 528 -27.24 -31.88 -21.55
C VAL A 528 -26.27 -30.72 -21.73
N VAL A 529 -25.17 -30.77 -21.01
CA VAL A 529 -24.00 -29.89 -21.15
C VAL A 529 -22.84 -30.73 -21.63
N ILE A 530 -22.20 -30.33 -22.72
CA ILE A 530 -20.97 -30.94 -23.23
C ILE A 530 -19.83 -29.99 -22.91
N LYS A 531 -18.83 -30.47 -22.16
CA LYS A 531 -17.70 -29.63 -21.74
C LYS A 531 -16.38 -30.40 -21.69
N PRO A 532 -15.23 -29.73 -21.87
CA PRO A 532 -13.91 -30.33 -21.70
C PRO A 532 -13.59 -30.58 -20.22
N LYS A 533 -12.67 -31.51 -19.94
CA LYS A 533 -12.30 -31.91 -18.56
C LYS A 533 -11.60 -30.81 -17.77
N SER A 534 -10.68 -30.08 -18.41
CA SER A 534 -9.77 -29.13 -17.75
C SER A 534 -9.71 -27.79 -18.49
N THR A 535 -10.86 -27.16 -18.73
CA THR A 535 -10.92 -25.80 -19.32
C THR A 535 -11.55 -24.76 -18.40
N ASN A 536 -11.08 -23.53 -18.59
CA ASN A 536 -11.54 -22.31 -17.92
C ASN A 536 -12.34 -21.41 -18.89
N TYR A 537 -13.05 -20.43 -18.33
CA TYR A 537 -13.77 -19.36 -19.06
C TYR A 537 -14.86 -19.80 -20.03
N GLY A 538 -15.32 -21.05 -19.95
CA GLY A 538 -16.38 -21.56 -20.81
C GLY A 538 -15.94 -21.94 -22.23
N LEU A 539 -14.64 -21.98 -22.50
CA LEU A 539 -14.11 -22.46 -23.79
C LEU A 539 -14.44 -23.95 -23.96
N GLY A 540 -14.94 -24.28 -25.15
CA GLY A 540 -15.33 -25.66 -25.49
C GLY A 540 -16.65 -26.13 -24.89
N ILE A 541 -17.39 -25.27 -24.17
CA ILE A 541 -18.66 -25.66 -23.53
C ILE A 541 -19.84 -25.41 -24.48
N THR A 542 -20.68 -26.43 -24.67
CA THR A 542 -21.95 -26.33 -25.40
C THR A 542 -23.10 -26.80 -24.52
N ILE A 543 -24.21 -26.05 -24.51
CA ILE A 543 -25.38 -26.32 -23.66
C ILE A 543 -26.59 -26.59 -24.56
N PHE A 544 -27.24 -27.75 -24.38
CA PHE A 544 -28.50 -28.11 -25.02
C PHE A 544 -29.65 -28.05 -24.01
N GLN A 545 -30.21 -26.86 -23.78
CA GLN A 545 -31.26 -26.65 -22.76
C GLN A 545 -32.59 -27.34 -23.08
N GLN A 546 -32.97 -27.41 -24.37
CA GLN A 546 -34.22 -28.04 -24.82
C GLN A 546 -34.06 -29.52 -25.17
N GLY A 547 -32.88 -30.08 -24.88
CA GLY A 547 -32.51 -31.42 -25.26
C GLY A 547 -31.80 -31.54 -26.59
N VAL A 548 -31.02 -32.61 -26.75
CA VAL A 548 -30.32 -32.90 -27.99
C VAL A 548 -31.30 -33.49 -29.00
N SER A 549 -31.62 -32.75 -30.05
CA SER A 549 -32.56 -33.17 -31.10
C SER A 549 -31.91 -33.52 -32.43
N ASN A 550 -30.62 -33.20 -32.59
CA ASN A 550 -29.89 -33.39 -33.82
C ASN A 550 -28.50 -33.97 -33.55
N ARG A 551 -28.22 -35.13 -34.16
CA ARG A 551 -26.93 -35.81 -34.05
C ARG A 551 -25.76 -35.01 -34.63
N GLN A 552 -25.97 -34.23 -35.68
CA GLN A 552 -24.90 -33.39 -36.26
C GLN A 552 -24.50 -32.26 -35.32
N ASP A 553 -25.48 -31.61 -34.69
CA ASP A 553 -25.22 -30.54 -33.72
C ASP A 553 -24.51 -31.09 -32.48
N PHE A 554 -24.93 -32.27 -32.00
CA PHE A 554 -24.22 -33.00 -30.94
C PHE A 554 -22.77 -33.32 -31.32
N ALA A 555 -22.55 -33.85 -32.53
CA ALA A 555 -21.20 -34.17 -33.01
C ALA A 555 -20.31 -32.93 -33.07
N LYS A 556 -20.84 -31.82 -33.57
CA LYS A 556 -20.11 -30.55 -33.62
C LYS A 556 -19.76 -30.02 -32.23
N ALA A 557 -20.69 -30.13 -31.28
CA ALA A 557 -20.46 -29.76 -29.89
C ALA A 557 -19.36 -30.62 -29.23
N VAL A 558 -19.38 -31.94 -29.48
CA VAL A 558 -18.32 -32.88 -29.07
C VAL A 558 -16.97 -32.48 -29.68
N GLU A 559 -16.91 -32.20 -30.98
CA GLU A 559 -15.68 -31.77 -31.65
C GLU A 559 -15.14 -30.46 -31.08
N ILE A 560 -16.00 -29.48 -30.79
CA ILE A 560 -15.61 -28.22 -30.16
C ILE A 560 -14.98 -28.48 -28.79
N ALA A 561 -15.58 -29.36 -27.97
CA ALA A 561 -15.02 -29.70 -26.67
C ALA A 561 -13.65 -30.40 -26.78
N PHE A 562 -13.48 -31.34 -27.72
CA PHE A 562 -12.21 -32.06 -27.95
C PHE A 562 -11.09 -31.19 -28.55
N ARG A 563 -11.40 -30.02 -29.11
CA ARG A 563 -10.37 -29.05 -29.53
C ARG A 563 -9.67 -28.43 -28.32
N GLU A 564 -10.35 -28.38 -27.19
CA GLU A 564 -9.84 -27.74 -25.98
C GLU A 564 -9.24 -28.75 -24.99
N ASP A 565 -9.61 -30.04 -25.05
CA ASP A 565 -9.11 -31.08 -24.14
C ASP A 565 -9.06 -32.47 -24.81
N LYS A 566 -8.19 -33.35 -24.31
CA LYS A 566 -8.08 -34.75 -24.73
C LYS A 566 -9.21 -35.61 -24.17
N GLU A 567 -9.90 -35.14 -23.15
CA GLU A 567 -11.04 -35.80 -22.52
C GLU A 567 -12.19 -34.81 -22.37
N ILE A 568 -13.40 -35.25 -22.69
CA ILE A 568 -14.62 -34.44 -22.53
C ILE A 568 -15.63 -35.18 -21.66
N MET A 569 -16.63 -34.45 -21.20
CA MET A 569 -17.76 -35.00 -20.46
C MET A 569 -19.08 -34.46 -21.00
N VAL A 570 -20.09 -35.34 -21.02
CA VAL A 570 -21.48 -35.01 -21.29
C VAL A 570 -22.25 -35.18 -19.99
N GLU A 571 -22.94 -34.13 -19.55
CA GLU A 571 -23.59 -34.06 -18.25
C GLU A 571 -25.06 -33.70 -18.36
N ASP A 572 -25.88 -34.14 -17.40
CA ASP A 572 -27.26 -33.66 -17.28
C ASP A 572 -27.28 -32.13 -17.06
N TYR A 573 -28.14 -31.43 -17.81
CA TYR A 573 -28.36 -30.00 -17.61
C TYR A 573 -29.22 -29.76 -16.37
N LEU A 574 -28.72 -28.95 -15.45
CA LEU A 574 -29.47 -28.51 -14.28
C LEU A 574 -30.18 -27.20 -14.58
N VAL A 575 -31.48 -27.17 -14.26
CA VAL A 575 -32.31 -25.97 -14.39
C VAL A 575 -32.28 -25.22 -13.07
N GLY A 576 -31.99 -23.93 -13.10
CA GLY A 576 -32.04 -23.06 -11.92
C GLY A 576 -31.14 -21.85 -12.08
N THR A 577 -30.95 -21.11 -10.99
CA THR A 577 -30.04 -19.96 -10.95
C THR A 577 -28.72 -20.38 -10.31
N GLU A 578 -27.62 -19.97 -10.92
CA GLU A 578 -26.27 -20.24 -10.42
C GLU A 578 -25.88 -19.25 -9.31
N TYR A 579 -25.44 -19.78 -8.17
CA TYR A 579 -24.95 -19.02 -7.03
C TYR A 579 -23.56 -19.50 -6.62
N ARG A 580 -22.67 -18.53 -6.38
CA ARG A 580 -21.31 -18.72 -5.88
C ARG A 580 -21.29 -18.53 -4.37
N PHE A 581 -20.98 -19.57 -3.63
CA PHE A 581 -20.78 -19.54 -2.19
C PHE A 581 -19.28 -19.40 -1.90
N PHE A 582 -18.93 -18.50 -0.99
CA PHE A 582 -17.58 -18.40 -0.44
C PHE A 582 -17.58 -19.01 0.96
N VAL A 583 -16.88 -20.14 1.10
CA VAL A 583 -16.74 -20.87 2.35
C VAL A 583 -15.36 -20.62 2.92
N LEU A 584 -15.32 -20.30 4.22
CA LEU A 584 -14.09 -20.18 5.01
C LEU A 584 -14.24 -20.99 6.30
N GLY A 585 -13.38 -21.99 6.47
CA GLY A 585 -13.48 -22.96 7.55
C GLY A 585 -14.84 -23.67 7.53
N ASP A 586 -15.59 -23.54 8.63
CA ASP A 586 -16.88 -24.21 8.81
C ASP A 586 -18.08 -23.26 8.56
N GLN A 587 -17.87 -22.15 7.85
CA GLN A 587 -18.90 -21.14 7.60
C GLN A 587 -18.93 -20.68 6.14
N THR A 588 -20.14 -20.45 5.61
CA THR A 588 -20.31 -19.67 4.38
C THR A 588 -20.33 -18.19 4.74
N LEU A 589 -19.31 -17.44 4.30
CA LEU A 589 -19.18 -16.01 4.60
C LEU A 589 -19.91 -15.12 3.60
N ALA A 590 -20.06 -15.57 2.34
CA ALA A 590 -20.75 -14.82 1.32
C ALA A 590 -21.41 -15.71 0.27
N VAL A 591 -22.49 -15.22 -0.34
CA VAL A 591 -23.16 -15.84 -1.48
C VAL A 591 -23.36 -14.78 -2.54
N LEU A 592 -23.00 -15.09 -3.79
CA LEU A 592 -23.05 -14.16 -4.91
C LEU A 592 -23.84 -14.75 -6.07
N LEU A 593 -24.76 -13.96 -6.61
CA LEU A 593 -25.39 -14.20 -7.90
C LEU A 593 -24.60 -13.47 -8.99
N ARG A 594 -24.34 -14.16 -10.09
CA ARG A 594 -23.78 -13.56 -11.30
C ARG A 594 -24.87 -13.44 -12.35
N VAL A 595 -25.11 -12.23 -12.84
CA VAL A 595 -26.06 -12.00 -13.95
C VAL A 595 -25.31 -11.60 -15.22
N PRO A 596 -25.76 -12.05 -16.40
CA PRO A 596 -25.18 -11.63 -17.67
C PRO A 596 -25.20 -10.11 -17.85
N ALA A 597 -24.28 -9.59 -18.68
CA ALA A 597 -24.23 -8.16 -19.00
C ALA A 597 -25.61 -7.69 -19.47
N ASN A 598 -26.11 -6.60 -18.89
CA ASN A 598 -27.47 -6.14 -19.10
C ASN A 598 -27.62 -4.63 -18.80
N VAL A 599 -28.71 -4.05 -19.28
CA VAL A 599 -29.22 -2.74 -18.85
C VAL A 599 -30.72 -2.83 -18.60
N ILE A 600 -31.27 -1.92 -17.78
CA ILE A 600 -32.71 -1.79 -17.54
C ILE A 600 -33.21 -0.54 -18.26
N GLY A 601 -34.23 -0.69 -19.10
CA GLY A 601 -34.87 0.42 -19.78
C GLY A 601 -35.54 1.36 -18.79
N ASP A 602 -35.38 2.67 -19.01
CA ASP A 602 -36.11 3.72 -18.29
C ASP A 602 -37.21 4.37 -19.16
N GLY A 603 -37.36 3.92 -20.40
CA GLY A 603 -38.28 4.47 -21.39
C GLY A 603 -37.82 5.78 -22.03
N VAL A 604 -36.61 6.26 -21.74
CA VAL A 604 -36.07 7.53 -22.22
C VAL A 604 -34.76 7.32 -22.98
N HIS A 605 -33.81 6.61 -22.40
CA HIS A 605 -32.48 6.42 -22.97
C HIS A 605 -32.41 5.21 -23.89
N SER A 606 -31.60 5.32 -24.94
CA SER A 606 -31.23 4.20 -25.81
C SER A 606 -30.39 3.17 -25.06
N VAL A 607 -30.31 1.93 -25.56
CA VAL A 607 -29.41 0.90 -25.02
C VAL A 607 -27.97 1.41 -24.92
N ARG A 608 -27.49 2.17 -25.92
CA ARG A 608 -26.14 2.76 -25.93
C ARG A 608 -25.93 3.74 -24.78
N GLU A 609 -26.89 4.62 -24.54
CA GLU A 609 -26.83 5.60 -23.45
C GLU A 609 -26.93 4.90 -22.08
N LEU A 610 -27.81 3.91 -21.94
CA LEU A 610 -27.93 3.12 -20.71
C LEU A 610 -26.63 2.36 -20.41
N VAL A 611 -25.95 1.80 -21.43
CA VAL A 611 -24.64 1.19 -21.26
C VAL A 611 -23.60 2.22 -20.81
N ALA A 612 -23.60 3.41 -21.41
CA ALA A 612 -22.69 4.49 -21.01
C ALA A 612 -22.92 4.93 -19.56
N LEU A 613 -24.18 5.08 -19.13
CA LEU A 613 -24.56 5.38 -17.75
C LEU A 613 -24.10 4.29 -16.79
N LYS A 614 -24.32 3.02 -17.12
CA LYS A 614 -23.89 1.89 -16.30
C LYS A 614 -22.36 1.78 -16.20
N ASN A 615 -21.65 2.12 -17.28
CA ASN A 615 -20.18 2.14 -17.34
C ASN A 615 -19.55 3.34 -16.61
N ALA A 616 -20.34 4.33 -16.19
CA ALA A 616 -19.86 5.45 -15.36
C ALA A 616 -19.69 5.06 -13.88
N ASP A 617 -20.13 3.86 -13.48
CA ASP A 617 -19.86 3.30 -12.16
C ASP A 617 -18.33 3.19 -11.93
N PRO A 618 -17.79 3.72 -10.81
CA PRO A 618 -16.34 3.72 -10.54
C PRO A 618 -15.74 2.32 -10.43
N LEU A 619 -16.56 1.30 -10.14
CA LEU A 619 -16.12 -0.10 -10.10
C LEU A 619 -15.87 -0.69 -11.49
N ARG A 620 -16.33 -0.03 -12.57
CA ARG A 620 -16.16 -0.50 -13.95
C ARG A 620 -14.95 0.11 -14.64
N GLY A 621 -14.02 -0.75 -15.04
CA GLY A 621 -12.84 -0.39 -15.81
C GLY A 621 -12.67 -1.23 -17.08
N ASP A 622 -11.64 -0.88 -17.86
CA ASP A 622 -11.35 -1.47 -19.17
C ASP A 622 -10.47 -2.74 -19.10
N GLY A 623 -10.05 -3.17 -17.90
CA GLY A 623 -9.10 -4.28 -17.70
C GLY A 623 -9.41 -5.19 -16.50
N SER A 624 -8.47 -6.08 -16.17
CA SER A 624 -8.53 -6.97 -14.98
C SER A 624 -8.30 -6.25 -13.64
N ARG A 625 -8.07 -4.93 -13.68
CA ARG A 625 -7.67 -4.09 -12.54
C ARG A 625 -8.83 -3.33 -11.88
N SER A 626 -10.06 -3.69 -12.24
CA SER A 626 -11.29 -3.16 -11.65
C SER A 626 -12.22 -4.33 -11.27
N PRO A 627 -13.03 -4.21 -10.19
CA PRO A 627 -13.90 -5.30 -9.77
C PRO A 627 -14.92 -5.72 -10.83
N LEU A 628 -15.39 -4.75 -11.62
CA LEU A 628 -16.31 -4.96 -12.73
C LEU A 628 -15.65 -4.53 -14.04
N LYS A 629 -16.04 -5.18 -15.13
CA LYS A 629 -15.63 -4.76 -16.47
C LYS A 629 -16.68 -3.85 -17.09
N LYS A 630 -16.24 -2.86 -17.86
CA LYS A 630 -17.15 -2.09 -18.71
C LYS A 630 -17.83 -3.00 -19.74
N ILE A 631 -19.10 -2.72 -19.98
CA ILE A 631 -19.91 -3.40 -20.98
C ILE A 631 -19.58 -2.79 -22.35
N ALA A 632 -19.19 -3.63 -23.30
CA ALA A 632 -18.98 -3.22 -24.68
C ALA A 632 -20.21 -3.59 -25.53
N LEU A 633 -20.50 -2.80 -26.57
CA LEU A 633 -21.49 -3.14 -27.60
C LEU A 633 -20.78 -3.69 -28.84
N GLY A 634 -20.08 -4.82 -28.67
CA GLY A 634 -19.37 -5.52 -29.74
C GLY A 634 -20.29 -6.42 -30.55
N GLU A 635 -19.74 -7.17 -31.52
CA GLU A 635 -20.53 -8.01 -32.42
C GLU A 635 -21.44 -9.01 -31.70
N ILE A 636 -20.94 -9.63 -30.62
CA ILE A 636 -21.71 -10.62 -29.86
C ILE A 636 -22.88 -9.95 -29.13
N GLU A 637 -22.67 -8.78 -28.52
CA GLU A 637 -23.73 -8.02 -27.86
C GLU A 637 -24.78 -7.52 -28.85
N LEU A 638 -24.35 -7.12 -30.06
CA LEU A 638 -25.27 -6.72 -31.14
C LEU A 638 -26.14 -7.89 -31.61
N LEU A 639 -25.59 -9.11 -31.68
CA LEU A 639 -26.37 -10.31 -31.99
C LEU A 639 -27.42 -10.59 -30.90
N GLN A 640 -27.05 -10.48 -29.63
CA GLN A 640 -27.97 -10.65 -28.50
C GLN A 640 -29.10 -9.60 -28.50
N LEU A 641 -28.79 -8.35 -28.83
CA LEU A 641 -29.82 -7.31 -29.01
C LEU A 641 -30.77 -7.65 -30.15
N LYS A 642 -30.24 -8.10 -31.29
CA LYS A 642 -31.04 -8.48 -32.45
C LYS A 642 -32.01 -9.63 -32.14
N GLU A 643 -31.59 -10.62 -31.37
CA GLU A 643 -32.46 -11.72 -30.90
C GLU A 643 -33.64 -11.21 -30.06
N GLN A 644 -33.46 -10.11 -29.34
CA GLN A 644 -34.52 -9.43 -28.58
C GLN A 644 -35.32 -8.41 -29.41
N GLY A 645 -35.05 -8.27 -30.70
CA GLY A 645 -35.69 -7.29 -31.57
C GLY A 645 -35.26 -5.84 -31.29
N LEU A 646 -34.10 -5.65 -30.66
CA LEU A 646 -33.55 -4.35 -30.29
C LEU A 646 -32.28 -4.01 -31.08
N THR A 647 -31.94 -2.74 -31.11
CA THR A 647 -30.69 -2.18 -31.63
C THR A 647 -30.04 -1.31 -30.55
N PRO A 648 -28.75 -0.94 -30.69
CA PRO A 648 -28.10 0.00 -29.75
C PRO A 648 -28.84 1.32 -29.56
N ASP A 649 -29.55 1.77 -30.60
CA ASP A 649 -30.26 3.05 -30.61
C ASP A 649 -31.75 2.90 -30.27
N SER A 650 -32.21 1.67 -30.00
CA SER A 650 -33.56 1.41 -29.48
C SER A 650 -33.67 1.91 -28.04
N VAL A 651 -34.81 2.50 -27.70
CA VAL A 651 -35.17 2.90 -26.33
C VAL A 651 -36.00 1.78 -25.71
N PRO A 652 -35.45 0.98 -24.78
CA PRO A 652 -36.20 -0.10 -24.15
C PRO A 652 -37.30 0.48 -23.25
N GLY A 653 -38.43 -0.22 -23.16
CA GLY A 653 -39.53 0.18 -22.30
C GLY A 653 -39.08 0.26 -20.83
N LYS A 654 -39.77 1.07 -20.03
CA LYS A 654 -39.48 1.18 -18.60
C LYS A 654 -39.52 -0.21 -17.94
N ASP A 655 -38.51 -0.50 -17.13
CA ASP A 655 -38.29 -1.77 -16.41
C ASP A 655 -38.01 -2.98 -17.33
N GLN A 656 -37.88 -2.78 -18.65
CA GLN A 656 -37.48 -3.84 -19.57
C GLN A 656 -35.99 -4.14 -19.38
N ARG A 657 -35.66 -5.36 -18.93
CA ARG A 657 -34.28 -5.84 -18.92
C ARG A 657 -33.84 -6.20 -20.33
N VAL A 658 -32.76 -5.58 -20.78
CA VAL A 658 -32.10 -5.86 -22.05
C VAL A 658 -30.83 -6.65 -21.75
N GLN A 659 -30.78 -7.89 -22.21
CA GLN A 659 -29.63 -8.77 -22.03
C GLN A 659 -28.62 -8.54 -23.16
N LEU A 660 -27.34 -8.41 -22.84
CA LEU A 660 -26.27 -8.14 -23.81
C LEU A 660 -25.34 -9.35 -23.98
N ARG A 661 -25.31 -10.27 -23.01
CA ARG A 661 -24.55 -11.52 -23.07
C ARG A 661 -25.41 -12.68 -22.63
N ALA A 662 -25.13 -13.87 -23.17
CA ALA A 662 -25.77 -15.10 -22.70
C ALA A 662 -25.11 -15.68 -21.42
N ASN A 663 -23.80 -15.45 -21.24
CA ASN A 663 -23.05 -15.92 -20.08
C ASN A 663 -23.04 -14.89 -18.93
N SER A 664 -23.00 -15.38 -17.70
CA SER A 664 -23.02 -14.58 -16.46
C SER A 664 -21.64 -14.05 -16.04
N ASN A 665 -20.63 -14.11 -16.93
CA ASN A 665 -19.25 -13.77 -16.56
C ASN A 665 -19.07 -12.26 -16.29
N ILE A 666 -18.46 -11.92 -15.16
CA ILE A 666 -18.06 -10.55 -14.82
C ILE A 666 -17.04 -10.01 -15.84
N SER A 667 -16.16 -10.89 -16.36
CA SER A 667 -15.16 -10.56 -17.38
C SER A 667 -15.73 -10.14 -18.74
N THR A 668 -17.04 -10.29 -18.95
CA THR A 668 -17.79 -9.82 -20.12
C THR A 668 -18.79 -8.71 -19.77
N GLY A 669 -18.64 -8.07 -18.60
CA GLY A 669 -19.49 -6.97 -18.15
C GLY A 669 -20.74 -7.38 -17.37
N GLY A 670 -20.84 -8.65 -16.99
CA GLY A 670 -21.88 -9.14 -16.07
C GLY A 670 -21.82 -8.47 -14.70
N ASP A 671 -22.93 -8.57 -13.95
CA ASP A 671 -23.04 -7.96 -12.63
C ASP A 671 -22.90 -9.02 -11.53
N SER A 672 -22.22 -8.64 -10.45
CA SER A 672 -22.12 -9.39 -9.20
C SER A 672 -23.15 -8.86 -8.19
N ILE A 673 -23.99 -9.73 -7.65
CA ILE A 673 -25.06 -9.36 -6.71
C ILE A 673 -24.88 -10.16 -5.42
N ASP A 674 -24.71 -9.48 -4.28
CA ASP A 674 -24.67 -10.15 -2.98
C ASP A 674 -26.05 -10.71 -2.62
N MET A 675 -26.10 -12.02 -2.36
CA MET A 675 -27.29 -12.77 -1.99
C MET A 675 -27.13 -13.45 -0.63
N THR A 676 -26.12 -13.07 0.16
CA THR A 676 -25.75 -13.77 1.39
C THR A 676 -26.90 -13.85 2.38
N ASP A 677 -27.62 -12.76 2.62
CA ASP A 677 -28.69 -12.73 3.62
C ASP A 677 -30.02 -13.27 3.06
N GLU A 678 -30.19 -13.27 1.74
CA GLU A 678 -31.39 -13.78 1.07
C GLU A 678 -31.37 -15.30 0.88
N MET A 679 -30.18 -15.89 0.82
CA MET A 679 -29.99 -17.31 0.58
C MET A 679 -30.43 -18.14 1.78
N HIS A 680 -31.29 -19.14 1.54
CA HIS A 680 -31.74 -20.06 2.58
C HIS A 680 -30.56 -20.82 3.22
N GLU A 681 -30.60 -20.95 4.56
CA GLU A 681 -29.49 -21.45 5.36
C GLU A 681 -29.04 -22.86 4.98
N SER A 682 -29.98 -23.72 4.56
CA SER A 682 -29.64 -25.09 4.16
C SER A 682 -28.65 -25.17 2.98
N TYR A 683 -28.66 -24.21 2.04
CA TYR A 683 -27.68 -24.17 0.96
C TYR A 683 -26.29 -23.73 1.43
N LYS A 684 -26.23 -22.84 2.43
CA LYS A 684 -24.96 -22.44 3.06
C LYS A 684 -24.32 -23.61 3.79
N GLN A 685 -25.12 -24.40 4.51
CA GLN A 685 -24.66 -25.62 5.17
C GLN A 685 -24.19 -26.68 4.16
N LEU A 686 -24.88 -26.81 3.02
CA LEU A 686 -24.43 -27.67 1.92
C LEU A 686 -23.08 -27.22 1.35
N ALA A 687 -22.87 -25.91 1.14
CA ALA A 687 -21.60 -25.39 0.67
C ALA A 687 -20.45 -25.70 1.65
N VAL A 688 -20.68 -25.57 2.96
CA VAL A 688 -19.73 -25.98 4.00
C VAL A 688 -19.44 -27.49 3.92
N GLY A 689 -20.47 -28.31 3.78
CA GLY A 689 -20.32 -29.75 3.62
C GLY A 689 -19.49 -30.12 2.37
N ILE A 690 -19.70 -29.42 1.27
CA ILE A 690 -18.95 -29.60 0.02
C ILE A 690 -17.46 -29.24 0.22
N ALA A 691 -17.16 -28.08 0.82
CA ALA A 691 -15.80 -27.68 1.13
C ALA A 691 -15.08 -28.71 2.03
N ASN A 692 -15.78 -29.18 3.07
CA ASN A 692 -15.29 -30.21 3.98
C ASN A 692 -15.02 -31.55 3.26
N ALA A 693 -15.88 -31.96 2.31
CA ALA A 693 -15.64 -33.15 1.50
C ALA A 693 -14.43 -33.00 0.56
N MET A 694 -14.10 -31.78 0.14
CA MET A 694 -12.88 -31.48 -0.63
C MET A 694 -11.63 -31.35 0.26
N GLY A 695 -11.79 -31.27 1.59
CA GLY A 695 -10.69 -31.00 2.53
C GLY A 695 -10.16 -29.55 2.49
N ALA A 696 -10.92 -28.64 1.89
CA ALA A 696 -10.52 -27.25 1.68
C ALA A 696 -11.02 -26.35 2.81
N LYS A 697 -10.16 -25.45 3.29
CA LYS A 697 -10.55 -24.44 4.29
C LYS A 697 -11.01 -23.16 3.63
N VAL A 698 -10.44 -22.79 2.49
CA VAL A 698 -11.01 -21.77 1.61
C VAL A 698 -11.58 -22.46 0.38
N CYS A 699 -12.88 -22.27 0.11
CA CYS A 699 -13.51 -22.89 -1.06
C CYS A 699 -14.60 -22.01 -1.66
N GLY A 700 -14.56 -21.86 -2.98
CA GLY A 700 -15.68 -21.33 -3.76
C GLY A 700 -16.55 -22.47 -4.26
N VAL A 701 -17.82 -22.51 -3.88
CA VAL A 701 -18.75 -23.57 -4.31
C VAL A 701 -19.82 -22.97 -5.22
N ASP A 702 -19.98 -23.52 -6.41
CA ASP A 702 -21.02 -23.11 -7.35
C ASP A 702 -22.19 -24.09 -7.33
N LEU A 703 -23.37 -23.61 -6.94
CA LEU A 703 -24.61 -24.37 -6.90
C LEU A 703 -25.61 -23.82 -7.89
N ILE A 704 -26.35 -24.70 -8.57
CA ILE A 704 -27.58 -24.33 -9.27
C ILE A 704 -28.76 -24.58 -8.34
N ILE A 705 -29.53 -23.54 -8.07
CA ILE A 705 -30.65 -23.51 -7.14
C ILE A 705 -31.86 -22.90 -7.88
N PRO A 706 -32.96 -23.64 -8.10
CA PRO A 706 -34.16 -23.12 -8.73
C PRO A 706 -34.92 -22.13 -7.84
N ASN A 707 -34.90 -22.34 -6.52
CA ASN A 707 -35.59 -21.50 -5.56
C ASN A 707 -34.77 -21.27 -4.29
N LEU A 708 -34.17 -20.07 -4.20
CA LEU A 708 -33.33 -19.66 -3.07
C LEU A 708 -34.06 -19.57 -1.72
N LYS A 709 -35.41 -19.52 -1.71
CA LYS A 709 -36.23 -19.37 -0.50
C LYS A 709 -36.74 -20.70 0.06
N GLN A 710 -36.71 -21.77 -0.73
CA GLN A 710 -37.10 -23.10 -0.28
C GLN A 710 -35.90 -23.84 0.29
N ALA A 711 -36.14 -24.64 1.33
CA ALA A 711 -35.09 -25.48 1.89
C ALA A 711 -34.63 -26.54 0.89
N ALA A 712 -33.31 -26.71 0.78
CA ALA A 712 -32.68 -27.78 0.02
C ALA A 712 -33.21 -29.18 0.38
N GLU A 713 -33.50 -29.97 -0.65
CA GLU A 713 -33.85 -31.39 -0.57
C GLU A 713 -32.78 -32.24 -1.29
N PRO A 714 -32.61 -33.53 -0.94
CA PRO A 714 -31.58 -34.40 -1.52
C PRO A 714 -32.01 -34.93 -2.91
N ASN A 715 -32.37 -34.05 -3.83
CA ASN A 715 -32.67 -34.38 -5.22
C ASN A 715 -32.25 -33.25 -6.20
N LEU A 716 -31.92 -33.61 -7.44
CA LEU A 716 -31.43 -32.68 -8.46
C LEU A 716 -32.47 -31.63 -8.91
N ASN A 717 -33.76 -31.83 -8.62
CA ASN A 717 -34.80 -30.82 -8.88
C ASN A 717 -34.79 -29.70 -7.84
N SER A 718 -34.17 -29.93 -6.67
CA SER A 718 -34.04 -28.93 -5.60
C SER A 718 -32.73 -28.15 -5.72
N TRP A 719 -31.61 -28.83 -6.00
CA TRP A 719 -30.32 -28.19 -6.25
C TRP A 719 -29.31 -29.19 -6.83
N GLY A 720 -28.23 -28.67 -7.42
CA GLY A 720 -27.05 -29.48 -7.73
C GLY A 720 -25.76 -28.67 -7.72
N VAL A 721 -24.64 -29.33 -7.38
CA VAL A 721 -23.30 -28.72 -7.41
C VAL A 721 -22.72 -28.78 -8.82
N ILE A 722 -22.18 -27.65 -9.26
CA ILE A 722 -21.55 -27.49 -10.58
C ILE A 722 -20.04 -27.62 -10.47
N GLU A 723 -19.45 -26.89 -9.53
CA GLU A 723 -18.01 -26.76 -9.39
C GLU A 723 -17.62 -26.42 -7.94
N ALA A 724 -16.41 -26.84 -7.56
CA ALA A 724 -15.73 -26.41 -6.35
C ALA A 724 -14.34 -25.86 -6.75
N ASN A 725 -13.97 -24.71 -6.20
CA ASN A 725 -12.80 -23.93 -6.59
C ASN A 725 -11.92 -23.64 -5.38
N PHE A 726 -10.63 -23.95 -5.46
CA PHE A 726 -9.66 -23.79 -4.37
C PHE A 726 -9.09 -22.37 -4.23
N ASN A 727 -9.14 -21.57 -5.29
CA ASN A 727 -8.74 -20.16 -5.27
C ASN A 727 -9.95 -19.26 -5.63
N PRO A 728 -10.93 -19.12 -4.72
CA PRO A 728 -12.12 -18.32 -4.99
C PRO A 728 -11.81 -16.83 -5.04
N MET A 729 -12.22 -16.15 -6.11
CA MET A 729 -11.92 -14.73 -6.25
C MET A 729 -12.72 -13.88 -5.24
N MET A 730 -12.03 -13.25 -4.29
CA MET A 730 -12.67 -12.56 -3.15
C MET A 730 -13.26 -11.21 -3.55
N MET A 731 -12.59 -10.47 -4.44
CA MET A 731 -12.97 -9.12 -4.85
C MET A 731 -14.42 -8.99 -5.36
N MET A 732 -14.99 -10.01 -6.00
CA MET A 732 -16.39 -9.97 -6.47
C MET A 732 -17.41 -9.97 -5.32
N HIS A 733 -17.03 -10.52 -4.15
CA HIS A 733 -17.82 -10.46 -2.92
C HIS A 733 -17.53 -9.18 -2.11
N ILE A 734 -16.30 -8.65 -2.21
CA ILE A 734 -15.92 -7.39 -1.55
C ILE A 734 -16.59 -6.20 -2.25
N PHE A 735 -16.65 -6.18 -3.57
CA PHE A 735 -17.21 -5.08 -4.36
C PHE A 735 -18.28 -5.59 -5.32
N PRO A 736 -19.46 -5.99 -4.80
CA PRO A 736 -20.56 -6.37 -5.67
C PRO A 736 -21.11 -5.14 -6.41
N TYR A 737 -21.61 -5.32 -7.63
CA TYR A 737 -22.38 -4.28 -8.33
C TYR A 737 -23.64 -3.90 -7.54
N GLN A 738 -24.31 -4.88 -6.93
CA GLN A 738 -25.51 -4.68 -6.12
C GLN A 738 -25.47 -5.53 -4.85
N GLY A 739 -26.01 -4.99 -3.76
CA GLY A 739 -26.07 -5.68 -2.47
C GLY A 739 -24.95 -5.24 -1.52
N LYS A 740 -24.72 -6.01 -0.45
CA LYS A 740 -23.81 -5.62 0.62
C LYS A 740 -22.39 -6.14 0.36
N SER A 741 -21.40 -5.27 0.52
CA SER A 741 -19.98 -5.65 0.53
C SER A 741 -19.69 -6.68 1.64
N ARG A 742 -19.01 -7.77 1.30
CA ARG A 742 -18.54 -8.79 2.25
C ARG A 742 -17.00 -8.80 2.25
N ARG A 743 -16.37 -8.26 3.29
CA ARG A 743 -14.90 -8.12 3.39
C ARG A 743 -14.24 -9.40 3.89
N LEU A 744 -14.05 -10.35 2.97
CA LEU A 744 -13.55 -11.70 3.26
C LEU A 744 -12.08 -11.77 3.69
N THR A 745 -11.26 -10.81 3.24
CA THR A 745 -9.82 -10.75 3.50
C THR A 745 -9.47 -10.61 4.99
N ARG A 746 -10.31 -9.89 5.76
CA ARG A 746 -10.15 -9.84 7.23
C ARG A 746 -10.41 -11.19 7.89
N ASP A 747 -11.35 -11.96 7.38
CA ASP A 747 -11.67 -13.27 7.94
C ASP A 747 -10.58 -14.30 7.60
N VAL A 748 -9.95 -14.18 6.42
CA VAL A 748 -8.72 -14.93 6.09
C VAL A 748 -7.61 -14.59 7.09
N ILE A 749 -7.36 -13.31 7.38
CA ILE A 749 -6.34 -12.92 8.38
C ILE A 749 -6.66 -13.51 9.77
N LYS A 750 -7.92 -13.47 10.22
CA LYS A 750 -8.33 -14.10 11.51
C LYS A 750 -8.09 -15.59 11.55
N MET A 751 -8.36 -16.28 10.44
CA MET A 751 -8.13 -17.72 10.34
C MET A 751 -6.63 -18.05 10.46
N LEU A 752 -5.78 -17.22 9.84
CA LEU A 752 -4.32 -17.37 9.89
C LEU A 752 -3.73 -17.01 11.25
N PHE A 753 -4.25 -15.97 11.90
CA PHE A 753 -3.74 -15.47 13.18
C PHE A 753 -4.88 -15.36 14.21
N PRO A 754 -5.37 -16.46 14.80
CA PRO A 754 -6.41 -16.41 15.82
C PRO A 754 -5.99 -15.59 17.07
N GLU A 755 -4.70 -15.55 17.37
CA GLU A 755 -4.10 -14.78 18.48
C GLU A 755 -4.09 -13.26 18.25
N TRP A 756 -4.40 -12.80 17.04
CA TRP A 756 -4.53 -11.38 16.71
C TRP A 756 -5.83 -10.75 17.28
N VAL A 757 -6.88 -11.56 17.46
CA VAL A 757 -8.25 -11.11 17.80
C VAL A 757 -8.42 -10.72 19.27
#